data_AF-A0A2T9XWV9-F1
#
_entry.id   AF-A0A2T9XWV9-F1
#
_cell.length_a   1.000
_cell.length_b   1.000
_cell.length_c   1.000
_cell.angle_alpha   90.00
_cell.angle_beta   90.00
_cell.angle_gamma   90.00
#
_symmetry.space_group_name_H-M   'P 1'
#
loop_
_entity.id
_entity.type
_entity.pdbx_description
1 polymer ?
#
loop_
_entity_poly.entity_id
_entity_poly.type
_entity_poly.pdbx_seq_one_letter_code
_entity_poly.pdbx_strand_id
1 'polypeptide(L)'
;MGPRPRPSFYYTNAEGRTKNENRAVLLIVLILFCALIFSVFHKSFKSHREDQSKNNVISEKWWDIKPEADSQHSDSQKNDYKNKRYGIIIDSGSSQSRLMIYSWNDTRILNAPKNDSIDLNAFPNIEFGIDNTEETYSSRIAPGISDYGTKISKLGQDHINPMLEFAKKTIPKHKHKQTPIYLMATAGMRLLEKSVQDDLLYQACKYIKKNSNFYVGSCRSHFKVITGEEEGVYGWVSVNYLKNGFKLLLENKNQPKPKKNIENSTNNDEHPTTTNMNVTLSKRLDSKNKKANTFGFLDMGGASTQIAFELTPEAALKHKNETTSIVLRKLDGKDISIDLFVTTFLGYGTNEARRRHVELLTGIPNEFNSPEIPVIEDPCLQKGLFVQAKAKPVVLMGTGNLDKCIIQASKLLNKDAHCAVEPCLFNGVHFPETKFDGMDFLGVSEYWYSSHDVLGLGGVWDMLKFIDKSNGFCSLPWSTTKDLHLKLPGVTEERLRMQCFKAAWLISILHEGFGLFPKYSSYSELLLREKETKTLSSSNNSKLHSVNKIGSKEASWTLGAMLIKITNSIPVGTDTLESKIPGIILPNSIQLNNNVQDQELADSSVFALNFNSLDALYKGFSAKVHHRNMVIIVCILIIAVFLGVYKRNLRLKLFRKVKNIVYFTFNKSASQRRYRAGTTYVLPLVNVQNNRFENIFR
;
A
#
# COMPACT_ATOMS: atom_id res chain seq x y z
N MET A 1 88.97 54.94 30.96
CA MET A 1 88.33 55.83 31.95
C MET A 1 86.85 55.93 31.60
N GLY A 2 85.93 55.74 32.56
CA GLY A 2 84.47 55.83 32.34
C GLY A 2 84.00 57.28 32.14
N PRO A 3 82.72 57.67 32.40
CA PRO A 3 81.45 56.92 32.46
C PRO A 3 80.24 57.63 31.73
N ARG A 4 79.20 56.87 31.28
CA ARG A 4 77.75 57.25 31.04
C ARG A 4 77.42 58.50 30.15
N PRO A 5 76.15 58.88 29.82
CA PRO A 5 74.79 58.26 29.96
C PRO A 5 73.89 58.29 28.68
N ARG A 6 72.65 57.76 28.80
CA ARG A 6 71.50 57.84 27.85
C ARG A 6 70.98 59.30 27.66
N PRO A 7 70.10 59.59 26.66
CA PRO A 7 68.65 59.41 26.85
C PRO A 7 67.84 58.91 25.63
N SER A 8 66.65 58.44 25.97
CA SER A 8 65.48 57.99 25.19
C SER A 8 64.74 59.08 24.43
N PHE A 9 64.02 58.76 23.33
CA PHE A 9 62.59 59.12 23.12
C PHE A 9 61.92 58.32 21.98
N TYR A 10 60.59 58.25 22.10
CA TYR A 10 59.56 57.34 21.58
C TYR A 10 59.19 57.36 20.06
N TYR A 11 58.84 56.16 19.58
CA TYR A 11 57.71 55.74 18.70
C TYR A 11 57.01 56.72 17.73
N THR A 12 56.86 56.26 16.47
CA THR A 12 55.58 56.33 15.73
C THR A 12 55.30 55.03 14.97
N ASN A 13 54.07 54.55 15.13
CA ASN A 13 53.50 53.32 14.56
C ASN A 13 53.37 53.33 13.03
N ALA A 14 53.81 52.24 12.38
CA ALA A 14 53.63 52.00 10.94
C ALA A 14 52.97 50.64 10.63
N GLU A 15 52.14 50.09 11.52
CA GLU A 15 51.46 48.78 11.31
C GLU A 15 49.92 48.87 11.13
N GLY A 16 49.35 50.07 10.99
CA GLY A 16 47.89 50.26 10.91
C GLY A 16 47.27 50.25 9.50
N ARG A 17 48.06 50.38 8.42
CA ARG A 17 47.50 50.72 7.09
C ARG A 17 47.17 49.50 6.20
N THR A 18 47.87 48.38 6.36
CA THR A 18 47.71 47.18 5.50
C THR A 18 46.60 46.22 5.95
N LYS A 19 46.10 46.35 7.19
CA LYS A 19 45.01 45.50 7.73
C LYS A 19 43.62 45.98 7.33
N ASN A 20 43.43 47.29 7.14
CA ASN A 20 42.14 47.87 6.76
C ASN A 20 41.85 47.75 5.26
N GLU A 21 42.86 47.83 4.39
CA GLU A 21 42.68 47.60 2.95
C GLU A 21 42.27 46.15 2.64
N ASN A 22 42.89 45.17 3.30
CA ASN A 22 42.52 43.76 3.14
C ASN A 22 41.12 43.43 3.69
N ARG A 23 40.67 44.13 4.75
CA ARG A 23 39.30 44.00 5.27
C ARG A 23 38.27 44.64 4.34
N ALA A 24 38.58 45.80 3.77
CA ALA A 24 37.73 46.47 2.80
C ALA A 24 37.57 45.64 1.52
N VAL A 25 38.66 45.06 1.00
CA VAL A 25 38.62 44.17 -0.16
C VAL A 25 37.82 42.91 0.13
N LEU A 26 37.99 42.29 1.30
CA LEU A 26 37.21 41.12 1.69
C LEU A 26 35.72 41.45 1.83
N LEU A 27 35.38 42.63 2.38
CA LEU A 27 34.00 43.09 2.50
C LEU A 27 33.37 43.33 1.13
N ILE A 28 34.11 43.94 0.19
CA ILE A 28 33.65 44.18 -1.18
C ILE A 28 33.44 42.86 -1.92
N VAL A 29 34.35 41.89 -1.76
CA VAL A 29 34.19 40.55 -2.35
C VAL A 29 32.98 39.82 -1.77
N LEU A 30 32.74 39.91 -0.45
CA LEU A 30 31.56 39.36 0.20
C LEU A 30 30.27 40.03 -0.29
N ILE A 31 30.24 41.36 -0.43
CA ILE A 31 29.09 42.09 -0.95
C ILE A 31 28.80 41.70 -2.39
N LEU A 32 29.82 41.60 -3.24
CA LEU A 32 29.66 41.17 -4.64
C LEU A 32 29.21 39.70 -4.72
N PHE A 33 29.69 38.84 -3.84
CA PHE A 33 29.26 37.44 -3.76
C PHE A 33 27.82 37.31 -3.28
N CYS A 34 27.42 38.07 -2.25
CA CYS A 34 26.03 38.16 -1.79
C CYS A 34 25.11 38.74 -2.87
N ALA A 35 25.55 39.75 -3.62
CA ALA A 35 24.78 40.31 -4.73
C ALA A 35 24.64 39.31 -5.89
N LEU A 36 25.66 38.49 -6.15
CA LEU A 36 25.61 37.45 -7.18
C LEU A 36 24.65 36.32 -6.76
N ILE A 37 24.75 35.85 -5.51
CA ILE A 37 23.81 34.90 -4.91
C ILE A 37 22.40 35.48 -4.96
N PHE A 38 22.19 36.73 -4.55
CA PHE A 38 20.90 37.38 -4.58
C PHE A 38 20.37 37.53 -6.00
N SER A 39 21.21 37.80 -7.01
CA SER A 39 20.79 37.85 -8.43
C SER A 39 20.41 36.48 -8.99
N VAL A 40 21.11 35.41 -8.58
CA VAL A 40 20.84 34.04 -9.01
C VAL A 40 19.59 33.52 -8.30
N PHE A 41 19.47 33.75 -7.00
CA PHE A 41 18.26 33.46 -6.24
C PHE A 41 17.09 34.31 -6.73
N HIS A 42 17.27 35.60 -7.03
CA HIS A 42 16.19 36.45 -7.53
C HIS A 42 15.77 36.07 -8.95
N LYS A 43 16.69 35.64 -9.84
CA LYS A 43 16.33 35.03 -11.14
C LYS A 43 15.62 33.69 -10.96
N SER A 44 16.06 32.85 -10.03
CA SER A 44 15.40 31.58 -9.71
C SER A 44 14.01 31.81 -9.10
N PHE A 45 13.86 32.81 -8.23
CA PHE A 45 12.62 33.19 -7.58
C PHE A 45 11.68 33.94 -8.51
N LYS A 46 12.19 34.70 -9.49
CA LYS A 46 11.38 35.34 -10.55
C LYS A 46 10.94 34.32 -11.60
N SER A 47 11.76 33.34 -11.94
CA SER A 47 11.34 32.16 -12.72
C SER A 47 10.25 31.37 -11.97
N HIS A 48 10.39 31.22 -10.64
CA HIS A 48 9.35 30.58 -9.82
C HIS A 48 8.10 31.43 -9.62
N ARG A 49 8.22 32.77 -9.55
CA ARG A 49 7.07 33.69 -9.47
C ARG A 49 6.37 33.83 -10.81
N GLU A 50 7.06 33.77 -11.94
CA GLU A 50 6.43 33.74 -13.27
C GLU A 50 5.77 32.39 -13.56
N ASP A 51 6.28 31.27 -13.00
CA ASP A 51 5.57 29.98 -12.98
C ASP A 51 4.39 29.95 -11.99
N GLN A 52 4.49 30.59 -10.83
CA GLN A 52 3.39 30.65 -9.86
C GLN A 52 2.32 31.71 -10.21
N SER A 53 2.69 32.83 -10.85
CA SER A 53 1.71 33.84 -11.31
C SER A 53 1.01 33.43 -12.60
N LYS A 54 1.49 32.40 -13.30
CA LYS A 54 0.80 31.76 -14.43
C LYS A 54 0.02 30.50 -14.02
N ASN A 55 0.14 30.02 -12.79
CA ASN A 55 -0.59 28.87 -12.26
C ASN A 55 -1.89 29.24 -11.54
N ASN A 56 -2.67 30.14 -12.13
CA ASN A 56 -4.13 30.11 -12.00
C ASN A 56 -4.76 29.24 -13.10
N VAL A 57 -4.01 28.27 -13.62
CA VAL A 57 -4.60 27.16 -14.39
C VAL A 57 -5.30 26.27 -13.36
N ILE A 58 -6.60 26.49 -13.17
CA ILE A 58 -7.50 25.47 -12.63
C ILE A 58 -7.15 24.20 -13.41
N SER A 59 -6.56 23.19 -12.77
CA SER A 59 -6.27 21.92 -13.45
C SER A 59 -7.62 21.41 -13.97
N GLU A 60 -7.84 21.48 -15.29
CA GLU A 60 -9.11 21.10 -15.89
C GLU A 60 -9.44 19.68 -15.44
N LYS A 61 -10.59 19.49 -14.78
CA LYS A 61 -11.00 18.17 -14.31
C LYS A 61 -11.24 17.28 -15.53
N TRP A 62 -10.92 15.99 -15.44
CA TRP A 62 -11.07 15.08 -16.58
C TRP A 62 -12.49 15.00 -17.14
N TRP A 63 -13.50 15.27 -16.30
CA TRP A 63 -14.91 15.30 -16.70
C TRP A 63 -15.33 16.61 -17.37
N ASP A 64 -14.53 17.67 -17.32
CA ASP A 64 -14.79 18.94 -18.00
C ASP A 64 -14.22 18.95 -19.43
N ILE A 65 -13.25 18.07 -19.72
CA ILE A 65 -12.64 17.93 -21.04
C ILE A 65 -13.68 17.44 -22.05
N LYS A 66 -13.83 18.21 -23.14
CA LYS A 66 -14.70 17.87 -24.28
C LYS A 66 -14.01 16.85 -25.18
N PRO A 67 -14.76 15.91 -25.78
CA PRO A 67 -14.19 14.97 -26.75
C PRO A 67 -13.66 15.74 -27.98
N GLU A 68 -12.53 15.29 -28.52
CA GLU A 68 -12.02 15.83 -29.79
C GLU A 68 -12.99 15.47 -30.92
N ALA A 69 -13.23 16.41 -31.84
CA ALA A 69 -14.07 16.17 -33.00
C ALA A 69 -13.40 15.12 -33.88
N ASP A 70 -14.12 14.04 -34.17
CA ASP A 70 -13.64 12.92 -34.98
C ASP A 70 -13.58 13.39 -36.45
N SER A 71 -12.41 13.88 -36.88
CA SER A 71 -12.17 14.24 -38.27
C SER A 71 -12.01 12.96 -39.08
N GLN A 72 -13.14 12.45 -39.59
CA GLN A 72 -13.34 11.43 -40.63
C GLN A 72 -14.29 10.29 -40.22
N HIS A 73 -15.12 9.90 -41.19
CA HIS A 73 -16.14 8.85 -41.19
C HIS A 73 -17.53 9.20 -40.63
N SER A 74 -18.42 9.51 -41.57
CA SER A 74 -19.86 9.32 -41.48
C SER A 74 -20.17 7.82 -41.57
N ASP A 75 -20.66 7.21 -40.49
CA ASP A 75 -21.48 6.01 -40.61
C ASP A 75 -22.39 5.85 -39.38
N SER A 76 -23.58 5.35 -39.65
CA SER A 76 -24.78 5.30 -38.80
C SER A 76 -24.68 4.39 -37.56
N GLN A 77 -23.50 3.80 -37.28
CA GLN A 77 -23.20 3.06 -36.05
C GLN A 77 -22.63 3.94 -34.90
N LYS A 78 -22.37 5.24 -35.14
CA LYS A 78 -21.68 6.15 -34.20
C LYS A 78 -22.52 6.70 -33.02
N ASN A 79 -23.81 6.39 -32.89
CA ASN A 79 -24.63 7.00 -31.83
C ASN A 79 -24.33 6.49 -30.40
N ASP A 80 -23.89 5.24 -30.24
CA ASP A 80 -23.64 4.67 -28.89
C ASP A 80 -22.30 5.13 -28.27
N TYR A 81 -21.29 5.44 -29.11
CA TYR A 81 -19.96 5.84 -28.65
C TYR A 81 -19.80 7.33 -28.32
N LYS A 82 -20.70 8.17 -28.84
CA LYS A 82 -20.62 9.63 -28.68
C LYS A 82 -20.65 10.03 -27.20
N ASN A 83 -21.45 9.32 -26.40
CA ASN A 83 -21.71 9.66 -25.01
C ASN A 83 -20.91 8.81 -24.01
N LYS A 84 -20.10 7.84 -24.45
CA LYS A 84 -19.29 7.02 -23.54
C LYS A 84 -18.04 7.75 -23.03
N ARG A 85 -17.77 7.57 -21.74
CA ARG A 85 -16.56 7.95 -21.00
C ARG A 85 -15.79 6.69 -20.62
N TYR A 86 -14.49 6.83 -20.37
CA TYR A 86 -13.63 5.72 -19.97
C TYR A 86 -12.74 6.14 -18.80
N GLY A 87 -12.31 5.18 -18.00
CA GLY A 87 -11.36 5.37 -16.91
C GLY A 87 -10.50 4.13 -16.71
N ILE A 88 -9.23 4.34 -16.33
CA ILE A 88 -8.25 3.28 -16.16
C ILE A 88 -7.80 3.24 -14.70
N ILE A 89 -7.79 2.06 -14.10
CA ILE A 89 -7.14 1.81 -12.81
C ILE A 89 -6.10 0.71 -12.98
N ILE A 90 -4.86 1.01 -12.59
CA ILE A 90 -3.77 0.04 -12.44
C ILE A 90 -3.71 -0.33 -10.96
N ASP A 91 -4.28 -1.49 -10.63
CA ASP A 91 -4.09 -2.17 -9.33
C ASP A 91 -2.67 -2.71 -9.28
N SER A 92 -1.83 -2.13 -8.43
CA SER A 92 -0.43 -2.56 -8.28
C SER A 92 -0.24 -3.36 -7.00
N GLY A 93 -0.57 -4.65 -7.08
CA GLY A 93 -0.38 -5.64 -6.02
C GLY A 93 1.08 -6.06 -5.81
N SER A 94 1.31 -6.83 -4.75
CA SER A 94 2.64 -7.31 -4.35
C SER A 94 3.26 -8.31 -5.33
N SER A 95 2.43 -9.14 -5.98
CA SER A 95 2.90 -10.22 -6.86
C SER A 95 2.72 -9.92 -8.35
N GLN A 96 1.77 -9.04 -8.67
CA GLN A 96 1.42 -8.66 -10.04
C GLN A 96 0.80 -7.26 -10.02
N SER A 97 0.79 -6.60 -11.18
CA SER A 97 -0.07 -5.45 -11.43
C SER A 97 -1.12 -5.77 -12.47
N ARG A 98 -2.29 -5.16 -12.35
CA ARG A 98 -3.41 -5.35 -13.24
C ARG A 98 -4.01 -4.03 -13.67
N LEU A 99 -4.07 -3.80 -14.97
CA LEU A 99 -4.81 -2.70 -15.56
C LEU A 99 -6.25 -3.12 -15.81
N MET A 100 -7.18 -2.28 -15.36
CA MET A 100 -8.62 -2.41 -15.55
C MET A 100 -9.15 -1.18 -16.31
N ILE A 101 -9.91 -1.42 -17.37
CA ILE A 101 -10.59 -0.37 -18.14
C ILE A 101 -12.08 -0.43 -17.86
N TYR A 102 -12.65 0.72 -17.49
CA TYR A 102 -14.08 0.91 -17.26
C TYR A 102 -14.66 1.91 -18.25
N SER A 103 -15.94 1.74 -18.57
CA SER A 103 -16.72 2.68 -19.38
C SER A 103 -18.06 2.99 -18.71
N TRP A 104 -18.61 4.17 -18.99
CA TRP A 104 -19.93 4.59 -18.53
C TRP A 104 -20.48 5.70 -19.44
N ASN A 105 -21.78 5.96 -19.37
CA ASN A 105 -22.39 7.08 -20.06
C ASN A 105 -22.05 8.41 -19.36
N ASP A 106 -21.71 9.44 -20.13
CA ASP A 106 -21.39 10.77 -19.62
C ASP A 106 -22.54 11.31 -18.77
N THR A 107 -22.29 11.42 -17.47
CA THR A 107 -23.30 11.78 -16.46
C THR A 107 -23.90 13.16 -16.68
N ARG A 108 -23.17 14.06 -17.36
CA ARG A 108 -23.65 15.41 -17.70
C ARG A 108 -24.77 15.39 -18.73
N ILE A 109 -24.82 14.36 -19.57
CA ILE A 109 -25.87 14.16 -20.59
C ILE A 109 -27.11 13.51 -19.94
N LEU A 110 -26.92 12.66 -18.94
CA LEU A 110 -28.02 12.00 -18.22
C LEU A 110 -28.85 13.00 -17.38
N ASN A 111 -28.24 14.12 -16.98
CA ASN A 111 -28.90 15.19 -16.21
C ASN A 111 -29.61 16.23 -17.10
N ALA A 112 -29.66 16.02 -18.43
CA ALA A 112 -30.42 16.89 -19.32
C ALA A 112 -31.94 16.56 -19.25
N PRO A 113 -32.84 17.57 -19.30
CA PRO A 113 -34.25 17.45 -18.89
C PRO A 113 -35.18 16.66 -19.86
N LYS A 114 -34.73 15.57 -20.51
CA LYS A 114 -35.50 14.89 -21.57
C LYS A 114 -35.39 13.35 -21.63
N ASN A 115 -35.00 12.66 -20.57
CA ASN A 115 -34.91 11.19 -20.63
C ASN A 115 -35.69 10.49 -19.52
N ASP A 116 -37.01 10.34 -19.73
CA ASP A 116 -37.96 9.69 -18.80
C ASP A 116 -37.65 8.20 -18.52
N SER A 117 -36.65 7.62 -19.20
CA SER A 117 -36.25 6.21 -19.06
C SER A 117 -35.17 5.94 -18.01
N ILE A 118 -34.53 6.97 -17.44
CA ILE A 118 -33.40 6.81 -16.52
C ILE A 118 -33.87 7.02 -15.07
N ASP A 119 -33.64 6.03 -14.22
CA ASP A 119 -33.79 6.19 -12.77
C ASP A 119 -32.69 7.11 -12.21
N LEU A 120 -33.03 8.39 -12.00
CA LEU A 120 -32.11 9.38 -11.43
C LEU A 120 -31.84 9.12 -9.93
N ASN A 121 -32.67 8.32 -9.25
CA ASN A 121 -32.42 7.85 -7.89
C ASN A 121 -31.51 6.62 -7.85
N ALA A 122 -30.52 6.57 -8.76
CA ALA A 122 -29.55 5.49 -8.87
C ALA A 122 -28.12 6.02 -9.03
N PHE A 123 -27.16 5.09 -9.03
CA PHE A 123 -25.77 5.36 -9.36
C PHE A 123 -25.50 5.12 -10.85
N PRO A 124 -24.47 5.76 -11.44
CA PRO A 124 -24.07 5.49 -12.82
C PRO A 124 -23.84 4.00 -13.08
N ASN A 125 -24.35 3.49 -14.21
CA ASN A 125 -24.02 2.14 -14.67
C ASN A 125 -22.58 2.12 -15.23
N ILE A 126 -21.71 1.34 -14.61
CA ILE A 126 -20.31 1.17 -15.01
C ILE A 126 -20.16 -0.18 -15.68
N GLU A 127 -19.63 -0.17 -16.90
CA GLU A 127 -19.32 -1.34 -17.70
C GLU A 127 -17.80 -1.53 -17.79
N PHE A 128 -17.38 -2.69 -18.26
CA PHE A 128 -16.00 -2.87 -18.65
C PHE A 128 -15.78 -2.20 -20.00
N GLY A 129 -14.67 -1.46 -20.13
CA GLY A 129 -14.36 -0.68 -21.32
C GLY A 129 -13.85 -1.53 -22.46
N ILE A 130 -14.71 -2.42 -22.97
CA ILE A 130 -14.51 -3.20 -24.18
C ILE A 130 -15.19 -2.44 -25.32
N ASP A 131 -14.48 -2.23 -26.42
CA ASP A 131 -15.10 -1.94 -27.71
C ASP A 131 -15.45 -3.29 -28.36
N ASN A 132 -16.45 -3.38 -29.23
CA ASN A 132 -17.10 -4.62 -29.74
C ASN A 132 -16.19 -5.71 -30.40
N THR A 133 -14.87 -5.64 -30.25
CA THR A 133 -13.89 -6.68 -30.56
C THR A 133 -13.79 -7.70 -29.42
N GLU A 134 -13.36 -8.93 -29.71
CA GLU A 134 -13.14 -10.01 -28.73
C GLU A 134 -11.97 -9.71 -27.75
N GLU A 135 -11.60 -8.45 -27.55
CA GLU A 135 -10.51 -8.00 -26.68
C GLU A 135 -10.90 -7.98 -25.20
N THR A 136 -9.92 -8.27 -24.35
CA THR A 136 -10.12 -8.23 -22.90
C THR A 136 -10.16 -6.77 -22.41
N TYR A 137 -10.90 -6.49 -21.34
CA TYR A 137 -10.93 -5.19 -20.64
C TYR A 137 -9.83 -5.02 -19.58
N SER A 138 -9.04 -6.07 -19.40
CA SER A 138 -8.00 -6.11 -18.39
C SER A 138 -6.73 -6.76 -18.91
N SER A 139 -5.59 -6.30 -18.39
CA SER A 139 -4.26 -6.84 -18.66
C SER A 139 -3.51 -7.03 -17.35
N ARG A 140 -2.75 -8.12 -17.23
CA ARG A 140 -1.98 -8.48 -16.03
C ARG A 140 -0.51 -8.59 -16.38
N ILE A 141 0.35 -8.16 -15.46
CA ILE A 141 1.80 -8.28 -15.58
C ILE A 141 2.42 -8.65 -14.22
N ALA A 142 3.44 -9.50 -14.26
CA ALA A 142 4.24 -9.89 -13.11
C ALA A 142 5.73 -9.65 -13.46
N PRO A 143 6.59 -9.30 -12.49
CA PRO A 143 6.34 -9.23 -11.04
C PRO A 143 5.55 -7.97 -10.62
N GLY A 144 5.29 -7.78 -9.31
CA GLY A 144 4.56 -6.62 -8.81
C GLY A 144 5.39 -5.33 -8.89
N ILE A 145 4.76 -4.16 -8.74
CA ILE A 145 5.49 -2.87 -8.79
C ILE A 145 6.56 -2.77 -7.70
N SER A 146 6.32 -3.39 -6.53
CA SER A 146 7.24 -3.37 -5.39
C SER A 146 8.58 -4.05 -5.70
N ASP A 147 8.60 -5.02 -6.63
CA ASP A 147 9.82 -5.73 -7.04
C ASP A 147 10.79 -4.85 -7.82
N TYR A 148 10.32 -3.68 -8.29
CA TYR A 148 11.15 -2.70 -8.99
C TYR A 148 11.87 -1.73 -8.05
N GLY A 149 11.71 -1.84 -6.73
CA GLY A 149 12.34 -0.93 -5.75
C GLY A 149 13.86 -0.81 -5.89
N THR A 150 14.54 -1.87 -6.35
CA THR A 150 15.99 -1.87 -6.62
C THR A 150 16.35 -1.71 -8.10
N LYS A 151 15.35 -1.66 -9.00
CA LYS A 151 15.49 -1.68 -10.47
C LYS A 151 14.60 -0.62 -11.13
N ILE A 152 14.49 0.55 -10.52
CA ILE A 152 13.56 1.62 -10.90
C ILE A 152 13.69 2.03 -12.38
N SER A 153 14.90 2.00 -12.95
CA SER A 153 15.13 2.33 -14.37
C SER A 153 14.37 1.42 -15.35
N LYS A 154 14.02 0.20 -14.93
CA LYS A 154 13.26 -0.78 -15.72
C LYS A 154 11.75 -0.66 -15.57
N LEU A 155 11.26 0.02 -14.52
CA LEU A 155 9.83 0.13 -14.21
C LEU A 155 9.00 0.60 -15.42
N GLY A 156 9.46 1.66 -16.09
CA GLY A 156 8.75 2.23 -17.23
C GLY A 156 8.57 1.24 -18.37
N GLN A 157 9.68 0.67 -18.86
CA GLN A 157 9.70 -0.18 -20.04
C GLN A 157 9.13 -1.58 -19.78
N ASP A 158 9.53 -2.20 -18.67
CA ASP A 158 9.24 -3.61 -18.42
C ASP A 158 7.86 -3.80 -17.76
N HIS A 159 7.36 -2.80 -17.03
CA HIS A 159 6.13 -2.92 -16.24
C HIS A 159 4.98 -2.04 -16.74
N ILE A 160 5.24 -0.74 -16.91
CA ILE A 160 4.20 0.24 -17.26
C ILE A 160 3.85 0.20 -18.75
N ASN A 161 4.85 0.11 -19.63
CA ASN A 161 4.66 0.17 -21.08
C ASN A 161 3.69 -0.87 -21.64
N PRO A 162 3.78 -2.17 -21.28
CA PRO A 162 2.86 -3.18 -21.81
C PRO A 162 1.40 -2.89 -21.46
N MET A 163 1.14 -2.39 -20.24
CA MET A 163 -0.19 -1.98 -19.81
C MET A 163 -0.70 -0.74 -20.56
N LEU A 164 0.16 0.25 -20.80
CA LEU A 164 -0.20 1.43 -21.58
C LEU A 164 -0.55 1.09 -23.03
N GLU A 165 0.23 0.22 -23.67
CA GLU A 165 -0.04 -0.19 -25.06
C GLU A 165 -1.37 -0.92 -25.18
N PHE A 166 -1.67 -1.80 -24.22
CA PHE A 166 -2.98 -2.42 -24.10
C PHE A 166 -4.10 -1.36 -23.99
N ALA A 167 -3.98 -0.39 -23.07
CA ALA A 167 -5.01 0.64 -22.91
C ALA A 167 -5.20 1.54 -24.14
N LYS A 168 -4.11 1.89 -24.84
CA LYS A 168 -4.18 2.67 -26.08
C LYS A 168 -4.87 1.92 -27.21
N LYS A 169 -4.70 0.60 -27.26
CA LYS A 169 -5.35 -0.27 -28.24
C LYS A 169 -6.85 -0.38 -27.97
N THR A 170 -7.23 -0.53 -26.70
CA THR A 170 -8.64 -0.75 -26.31
C THR A 170 -9.49 0.53 -26.34
N ILE A 171 -8.93 1.69 -25.98
CA ILE A 171 -9.71 2.94 -25.88
C ILE A 171 -9.56 3.77 -27.16
N PRO A 172 -10.65 4.26 -27.78
CA PRO A 172 -10.58 5.12 -28.96
C PRO A 172 -9.70 6.36 -28.75
N LYS A 173 -8.84 6.67 -29.73
CA LYS A 173 -7.82 7.73 -29.64
C LYS A 173 -8.39 9.10 -29.24
N HIS A 174 -9.55 9.50 -29.80
CA HIS A 174 -10.22 10.77 -29.50
C HIS A 174 -10.78 10.86 -28.06
N LYS A 175 -10.78 9.75 -27.31
CA LYS A 175 -11.19 9.68 -25.90
C LYS A 175 -10.00 9.76 -24.93
N HIS A 176 -8.76 9.57 -25.38
CA HIS A 176 -7.60 9.45 -24.48
C HIS A 176 -7.45 10.66 -23.53
N LYS A 177 -7.55 11.89 -24.04
CA LYS A 177 -7.39 13.12 -23.24
C LYS A 177 -8.42 13.29 -22.13
N GLN A 178 -9.58 12.67 -22.25
CA GLN A 178 -10.65 12.71 -21.25
C GLN A 178 -10.70 11.46 -20.36
N THR A 179 -9.82 10.49 -20.60
CA THR A 179 -9.75 9.22 -19.86
C THR A 179 -8.73 9.35 -18.74
N PRO A 180 -9.15 9.45 -17.47
CA PRO A 180 -8.21 9.46 -16.36
C PRO A 180 -7.57 8.08 -16.17
N ILE A 181 -6.27 8.09 -15.89
CA ILE A 181 -5.51 6.90 -15.47
C ILE A 181 -5.05 7.06 -14.04
N TYR A 182 -5.30 6.04 -13.22
CA TYR A 182 -4.88 5.95 -11.83
C TYR A 182 -3.99 4.74 -11.63
N LEU A 183 -2.90 4.89 -10.87
CA LEU A 183 -2.12 3.79 -10.34
C LEU A 183 -2.29 3.78 -8.82
N MET A 184 -2.88 2.71 -8.33
CA MET A 184 -3.18 2.55 -6.91
C MET A 184 -2.44 1.30 -6.43
N ALA A 185 -1.37 1.54 -5.69
CA ALA A 185 -0.53 0.48 -5.14
C ALA A 185 -1.04 0.02 -3.78
N THR A 186 -0.99 -1.29 -3.53
CA THR A 186 -1.58 -1.90 -2.32
C THR A 186 -0.50 -2.37 -1.35
N ALA A 187 -0.75 -3.46 -0.61
CA ALA A 187 0.07 -3.94 0.49
C ALA A 187 1.56 -4.15 0.17
N GLY A 188 1.90 -4.61 -1.04
CA GLY A 188 3.30 -4.84 -1.42
C GLY A 188 4.16 -3.57 -1.34
N MET A 189 3.58 -2.42 -1.74
CA MET A 189 4.26 -1.12 -1.65
C MET A 189 4.27 -0.57 -0.23
N ARG A 190 3.23 -0.87 0.60
CA ARG A 190 3.20 -0.50 2.03
C ARG A 190 4.35 -1.12 2.85
N LEU A 191 4.93 -2.23 2.37
CA LEU A 191 6.06 -2.91 3.01
C LEU A 191 7.43 -2.30 2.66
N LEU A 192 7.51 -1.40 1.67
CA LEU A 192 8.76 -0.75 1.28
C LEU A 192 9.03 0.52 2.10
N GLU A 193 10.27 0.97 2.13
CA GLU A 193 10.62 2.29 2.67
C GLU A 193 9.90 3.41 1.90
N LYS A 194 9.50 4.46 2.62
CA LYS A 194 8.71 5.57 2.06
C LYS A 194 9.38 6.26 0.87
N SER A 195 10.70 6.46 0.92
CA SER A 195 11.49 7.00 -0.18
C SER A 195 11.38 6.16 -1.46
N VAL A 196 11.50 4.84 -1.33
CA VAL A 196 11.38 3.89 -2.45
C VAL A 196 9.96 3.89 -3.01
N GLN A 197 8.94 3.98 -2.15
CA GLN A 197 7.55 4.10 -2.59
C GLN A 197 7.35 5.35 -3.47
N ASP A 198 7.81 6.50 -2.98
CA ASP A 198 7.63 7.79 -3.65
C ASP A 198 8.39 7.85 -4.97
N ASP A 199 9.62 7.32 -5.03
CA ASP A 199 10.41 7.22 -6.26
C ASP A 199 9.73 6.36 -7.32
N LEU A 200 9.22 5.19 -6.95
CA LEU A 200 8.51 4.29 -7.87
C LEU A 200 7.26 4.96 -8.44
N LEU A 201 6.43 5.58 -7.58
CA LEU A 201 5.20 6.25 -8.00
C LEU A 201 5.48 7.47 -8.89
N TYR A 202 6.51 8.25 -8.56
CA TYR A 202 6.93 9.40 -9.37
C TYR A 202 7.41 8.97 -10.75
N GLN A 203 8.27 7.93 -10.84
CA GLN A 203 8.75 7.43 -12.12
C GLN A 203 7.63 6.82 -12.95
N ALA A 204 6.67 6.11 -12.34
CA ALA A 204 5.48 5.64 -13.03
C ALA A 204 4.66 6.82 -13.59
N CYS A 205 4.37 7.85 -12.78
CA CYS A 205 3.65 9.04 -13.24
C CYS A 205 4.35 9.73 -14.41
N LYS A 206 5.66 9.96 -14.28
CA LYS A 206 6.50 10.58 -15.32
C LYS A 206 6.47 9.77 -16.61
N TYR A 207 6.57 8.44 -16.51
CA TYR A 207 6.53 7.57 -17.67
C TYR A 207 5.18 7.61 -18.39
N ILE A 208 4.06 7.55 -17.65
CA ILE A 208 2.71 7.61 -18.22
C ILE A 208 2.45 8.96 -18.89
N LYS A 209 2.80 10.08 -18.23
CA LYS A 209 2.67 11.43 -18.80
C LYS A 209 3.48 11.62 -20.09
N LYS A 210 4.68 11.02 -20.15
CA LYS A 210 5.55 11.14 -21.33
C LYS A 210 5.07 10.30 -22.51
N ASN A 211 4.51 9.12 -22.24
CA ASN A 211 4.27 8.09 -23.26
C ASN A 211 2.78 7.87 -23.60
N SER A 212 1.85 8.69 -23.07
CA SER A 212 0.42 8.57 -23.37
C SER A 212 -0.29 9.92 -23.35
N ASN A 213 -1.45 9.99 -23.99
CA ASN A 213 -2.35 11.15 -23.94
C ASN A 213 -3.47 10.98 -22.91
N PHE A 214 -3.39 9.96 -22.04
CA PHE A 214 -4.36 9.75 -20.98
C PHE A 214 -4.29 10.88 -19.96
N TYR A 215 -5.43 11.24 -19.39
CA TYR A 215 -5.48 12.31 -18.41
C TYR A 215 -4.76 11.91 -17.12
N VAL A 216 -3.78 12.72 -16.73
CA VAL A 216 -3.12 12.67 -15.44
C VAL A 216 -3.05 14.08 -14.86
N GLY A 217 -3.80 14.35 -13.80
CA GLY A 217 -3.71 15.59 -13.04
C GLY A 217 -2.42 15.68 -12.22
N SER A 218 -2.56 15.97 -10.92
CA SER A 218 -1.44 15.84 -9.98
C SER A 218 -1.00 14.38 -9.88
N CYS A 219 0.33 14.13 -9.91
CA CYS A 219 0.84 12.77 -9.73
C CYS A 219 0.37 12.19 -8.40
N ARG A 220 0.34 12.98 -7.31
CA ARG A 220 -0.04 12.50 -5.98
C ARG A 220 -1.50 12.03 -5.89
N SER A 221 -2.41 12.62 -6.67
CA SER A 221 -3.82 12.22 -6.66
C SER A 221 -4.13 11.06 -7.61
N HIS A 222 -3.25 10.81 -8.59
CA HIS A 222 -3.40 9.73 -9.58
C HIS A 222 -2.54 8.50 -9.28
N PHE A 223 -1.41 8.68 -8.59
CA PHE A 223 -0.40 7.66 -8.29
C PHE A 223 -0.16 7.69 -6.79
N LYS A 224 -0.73 6.72 -6.08
CA LYS A 224 -0.62 6.64 -4.63
C LYS A 224 -0.56 5.20 -4.12
N VAL A 225 0.08 5.02 -2.97
CA VAL A 225 -0.15 3.83 -2.14
C VAL A 225 -1.47 4.05 -1.41
N ILE A 226 -2.42 3.15 -1.59
CA ILE A 226 -3.69 3.19 -0.85
C ILE A 226 -3.52 2.51 0.50
N THR A 227 -4.21 3.05 1.51
CA THR A 227 -4.33 2.39 2.81
C THR A 227 -5.12 1.08 2.66
N GLY A 228 -4.95 0.14 3.59
CA GLY A 228 -5.73 -1.09 3.54
C GLY A 228 -7.22 -0.85 3.81
N GLU A 229 -7.54 0.22 4.53
CA GLU A 229 -8.89 0.67 4.81
C GLU A 229 -9.54 1.29 3.57
N GLU A 230 -8.83 2.10 2.79
CA GLU A 230 -9.31 2.54 1.48
C GLU A 230 -9.61 1.35 0.56
N GLU A 231 -8.70 0.36 0.51
CA GLU A 231 -8.87 -0.88 -0.26
C GLU A 231 -10.12 -1.66 0.18
N GLY A 232 -10.33 -1.80 1.50
CA GLY A 232 -11.52 -2.44 2.08
C GLY A 232 -12.82 -1.68 1.78
N VAL A 233 -12.81 -0.35 1.85
CA VAL A 233 -13.95 0.49 1.45
C VAL A 233 -14.27 0.31 -0.02
N TYR A 234 -13.26 0.37 -0.90
CA TYR A 234 -13.44 0.20 -2.33
C TYR A 234 -14.03 -1.18 -2.66
N GLY A 235 -13.54 -2.23 -2.01
CA GLY A 235 -14.09 -3.58 -2.12
C GLY A 235 -15.54 -3.68 -1.65
N TRP A 236 -15.88 -3.11 -0.49
CA TRP A 236 -17.24 -3.07 0.03
C TRP A 236 -18.20 -2.35 -0.92
N VAL A 237 -17.77 -1.22 -1.48
CA VAL A 237 -18.55 -0.47 -2.49
C VAL A 237 -18.76 -1.31 -3.73
N SER A 238 -17.72 -1.98 -4.25
CA SER A 238 -17.83 -2.85 -5.42
C SER A 238 -18.88 -3.94 -5.26
N VAL A 239 -18.83 -4.69 -4.15
CA VAL A 239 -19.71 -5.86 -4.00
C VAL A 239 -21.17 -5.46 -3.79
N ASN A 240 -21.43 -4.38 -3.05
CA ASN A 240 -22.78 -3.89 -2.81
C ASN A 240 -23.37 -3.17 -4.04
N TYR A 241 -22.52 -2.50 -4.83
CA TYR A 241 -22.90 -1.97 -6.13
C TYR A 241 -23.27 -3.11 -7.10
N LEU A 242 -22.46 -4.17 -7.19
CA LEU A 242 -22.71 -5.28 -8.11
C LEU A 242 -23.90 -6.15 -7.71
N LYS A 243 -24.24 -6.27 -6.42
CA LYS A 243 -25.35 -7.10 -5.99
C LYS A 243 -26.70 -6.48 -6.34
N ASN A 244 -26.94 -5.22 -5.95
CA ASN A 244 -28.25 -4.57 -6.12
C ASN A 244 -28.13 -3.05 -6.38
N GLY A 245 -26.96 -2.52 -6.73
CA GLY A 245 -26.78 -1.08 -6.98
C GLY A 245 -27.14 -0.19 -5.79
N PHE A 246 -27.02 -0.70 -4.56
CA PHE A 246 -27.50 -0.07 -3.32
C PHE A 246 -29.03 0.16 -3.24
N LYS A 247 -29.85 -0.41 -4.13
CA LYS A 247 -31.31 -0.20 -4.17
C LYS A 247 -32.00 -0.42 -2.82
N LEU A 248 -31.66 -1.49 -2.10
CA LEU A 248 -32.20 -1.77 -0.76
C LEU A 248 -31.85 -0.72 0.30
N LEU A 249 -30.67 -0.07 0.18
CA LEU A 249 -30.32 1.06 1.05
C LEU A 249 -31.12 2.31 0.68
N LEU A 250 -31.34 2.54 -0.61
CA LEU A 250 -32.04 3.72 -1.13
C LEU A 250 -33.54 3.68 -0.80
N GLU A 251 -34.18 2.51 -0.89
CA GLU A 251 -35.60 2.33 -0.57
C GLU A 251 -35.91 2.57 0.93
N ASN A 252 -35.05 2.10 1.83
CA ASN A 252 -35.26 2.23 3.27
C ASN A 252 -34.98 3.65 3.82
N LYS A 253 -34.03 4.40 3.22
CA LYS A 253 -33.75 5.79 3.63
C LYS A 253 -34.85 6.77 3.23
N ASN A 254 -35.73 6.37 2.30
CA ASN A 254 -36.88 7.16 1.87
C ASN A 254 -38.15 6.90 2.70
N GLN A 255 -38.14 5.99 3.68
CA GLN A 255 -39.29 5.82 4.58
C GLN A 255 -39.36 6.95 5.61
N PRO A 256 -40.51 7.65 5.74
CA PRO A 256 -40.66 8.69 6.74
C PRO A 256 -40.49 8.10 8.15
N LYS A 257 -39.60 8.69 8.95
CA LYS A 257 -39.49 8.38 10.38
C LYS A 257 -40.89 8.52 11.00
N PRO A 258 -41.40 7.53 11.74
CA PRO A 258 -42.68 7.68 12.42
C PRO A 258 -42.59 8.88 13.36
N LYS A 259 -43.50 9.84 13.17
CA LYS A 259 -43.66 10.97 14.08
C LYS A 259 -43.88 10.39 15.48
N LYS A 260 -42.99 10.71 16.42
CA LYS A 260 -43.28 10.51 17.85
C LYS A 260 -44.46 11.43 18.17
N ASN A 261 -45.67 10.89 18.21
CA ASN A 261 -46.79 11.58 18.82
C ASN A 261 -46.47 11.67 20.32
N ILE A 262 -46.17 12.89 20.77
CA ILE A 262 -46.26 13.26 22.18
C ILE A 262 -47.76 13.42 22.42
N GLU A 263 -48.42 12.35 22.86
CA GLU A 263 -49.77 12.46 23.39
C GLU A 263 -49.66 12.71 24.91
N ASN A 264 -50.12 13.90 25.28
CA ASN A 264 -50.26 14.32 26.66
C ASN A 264 -51.30 13.45 27.37
N SER A 265 -50.95 13.08 28.60
CA SER A 265 -51.81 12.45 29.59
C SER A 265 -53.08 13.27 29.84
N THR A 266 -54.23 12.61 29.71
CA THR A 266 -55.37 12.79 30.62
C THR A 266 -56.15 11.47 30.72
N ASN A 267 -56.38 11.04 31.96
CA ASN A 267 -57.13 9.85 32.37
C ASN A 267 -58.58 9.87 31.87
N ASN A 268 -59.15 8.69 31.62
CA ASN A 268 -60.32 8.17 32.34
C ASN A 268 -60.63 6.72 31.95
N ASP A 269 -61.13 5.99 32.93
CA ASP A 269 -61.36 4.55 33.01
C ASP A 269 -62.39 4.00 32.01
N GLU A 270 -62.12 2.83 31.42
CA GLU A 270 -63.14 1.79 31.16
C GLU A 270 -62.51 0.42 30.80
N HIS A 271 -63.23 -0.65 31.16
CA HIS A 271 -62.90 -2.08 31.27
C HIS A 271 -61.93 -2.77 30.26
N PRO A 272 -61.17 -3.81 30.70
CA PRO A 272 -60.30 -4.59 29.83
C PRO A 272 -61.09 -5.71 29.13
N THR A 273 -61.37 -5.54 27.84
CA THR A 273 -61.74 -6.67 26.97
C THR A 273 -60.49 -7.22 26.27
N THR A 274 -60.39 -8.54 26.32
CA THR A 274 -59.29 -9.39 25.88
C THR A 274 -59.10 -9.38 24.35
N THR A 275 -58.31 -8.46 23.81
CA THR A 275 -57.83 -8.54 22.41
C THR A 275 -56.64 -7.61 22.16
N ASN A 276 -55.51 -7.78 22.86
CA ASN A 276 -54.27 -7.04 22.51
C ASN A 276 -52.96 -7.70 22.97
N MET A 277 -52.89 -9.04 23.05
CA MET A 277 -51.62 -9.75 23.33
C MET A 277 -50.85 -10.16 22.05
N ASN A 278 -51.49 -10.15 20.88
CA ASN A 278 -50.87 -10.64 19.64
C ASN A 278 -50.19 -9.54 18.80
N VAL A 279 -50.47 -8.25 19.04
CA VAL A 279 -49.86 -7.13 18.29
C VAL A 279 -48.49 -6.73 18.87
N THR A 280 -48.28 -6.95 20.17
CA THR A 280 -47.00 -6.65 20.84
C THR A 280 -45.99 -7.78 20.70
N LEU A 281 -46.47 -9.03 20.55
CA LEU A 281 -45.62 -10.19 20.30
C LEU A 281 -45.11 -10.23 18.85
N SER A 282 -45.94 -9.87 17.87
CA SER A 282 -45.53 -9.76 16.46
C SER A 282 -44.52 -8.64 16.24
N LYS A 283 -44.72 -7.46 16.85
CA LYS A 283 -43.73 -6.35 16.80
C LYS A 283 -42.39 -6.67 17.48
N ARG A 284 -42.36 -7.53 18.49
CA ARG A 284 -41.09 -8.00 19.10
C ARG A 284 -40.41 -9.07 18.24
N LEU A 285 -41.17 -9.92 17.56
CA LEU A 285 -40.65 -10.96 16.67
C LEU A 285 -40.08 -10.39 15.36
N ASP A 286 -40.64 -9.31 14.83
CA ASP A 286 -40.15 -8.68 13.59
C ASP A 286 -38.81 -7.93 13.75
N SER A 287 -38.38 -7.60 14.97
CA SER A 287 -37.08 -6.96 15.23
C SER A 287 -35.90 -7.92 15.26
N LYS A 288 -36.14 -9.23 15.44
CA LYS A 288 -35.08 -10.24 15.63
C LYS A 288 -34.56 -10.88 14.35
N ASN A 289 -35.17 -10.61 13.19
CA ASN A 289 -34.86 -11.30 11.93
C ASN A 289 -34.72 -10.37 10.72
N LYS A 290 -34.32 -9.11 10.93
CA LYS A 290 -34.06 -8.21 9.79
C LYS A 290 -32.64 -8.46 9.26
N LYS A 291 -32.56 -9.23 8.17
CA LYS A 291 -31.32 -9.45 7.41
C LYS A 291 -30.67 -8.11 7.05
N ALA A 292 -29.34 -8.03 7.14
CA ALA A 292 -28.61 -6.81 6.78
C ALA A 292 -28.94 -6.40 5.33
N ASN A 293 -29.08 -5.09 5.10
CA ASN A 293 -29.40 -4.53 3.79
C ASN A 293 -28.20 -4.55 2.82
N THR A 294 -27.01 -4.79 3.35
CA THR A 294 -25.74 -4.82 2.63
C THR A 294 -24.98 -6.10 2.96
N PHE A 295 -24.06 -6.46 2.08
CA PHE A 295 -23.10 -7.53 2.31
C PHE A 295 -21.85 -6.95 2.96
N GLY A 296 -21.31 -7.67 3.95
CA GLY A 296 -19.93 -7.49 4.38
C GLY A 296 -18.96 -7.93 3.28
N PHE A 297 -17.74 -7.41 3.35
CA PHE A 297 -16.68 -7.65 2.38
C PHE A 297 -15.46 -8.21 3.09
N LEU A 298 -14.92 -9.30 2.53
CA LEU A 298 -13.64 -9.87 2.92
C LEU A 298 -12.72 -9.95 1.71
N ASP A 299 -11.50 -9.44 1.86
CA ASP A 299 -10.45 -9.61 0.86
C ASP A 299 -9.24 -10.26 1.51
N MET A 300 -8.67 -11.24 0.83
CA MET A 300 -7.39 -11.82 1.21
C MET A 300 -6.46 -11.82 0.01
N GLY A 301 -5.54 -10.87 0.03
CA GLY A 301 -4.47 -10.77 -0.95
C GLY A 301 -3.23 -11.57 -0.56
N GLY A 302 -2.13 -11.28 -1.25
CA GLY A 302 -0.81 -11.86 -0.95
C GLY A 302 -0.19 -11.31 0.34
N ALA A 303 -0.32 -10.01 0.58
CA ALA A 303 0.38 -9.33 1.68
C ALA A 303 -0.53 -8.80 2.81
N SER A 304 -1.80 -8.53 2.57
CA SER A 304 -2.76 -8.16 3.62
C SER A 304 -4.11 -8.85 3.45
N THR A 305 -4.94 -8.75 4.48
CA THR A 305 -6.37 -9.06 4.43
C THR A 305 -7.18 -7.90 4.98
N GLN A 306 -8.41 -7.76 4.53
CA GLN A 306 -9.32 -6.66 4.83
C GLN A 306 -10.68 -7.22 5.20
N ILE A 307 -11.36 -6.55 6.13
CA ILE A 307 -12.76 -6.76 6.46
C ILE A 307 -13.46 -5.42 6.51
N ALA A 308 -14.64 -5.34 5.87
CA ALA A 308 -15.47 -4.14 5.85
C ALA A 308 -16.95 -4.51 5.93
N PHE A 309 -17.73 -3.80 6.75
CA PHE A 309 -19.17 -3.97 6.84
C PHE A 309 -19.85 -2.69 7.32
N GLU A 310 -21.14 -2.56 7.02
CA GLU A 310 -21.97 -1.43 7.45
C GLU A 310 -22.25 -1.52 8.96
N LEU A 311 -22.05 -0.41 9.67
CA LEU A 311 -22.38 -0.30 11.08
C LEU A 311 -23.88 0.02 11.25
N THR A 312 -24.49 -0.52 12.31
CA THR A 312 -25.80 0.00 12.72
C THR A 312 -25.65 1.44 13.21
N PRO A 313 -26.71 2.28 13.15
CA PRO A 313 -26.64 3.64 13.67
C PRO A 313 -26.16 3.72 15.12
N GLU A 314 -26.56 2.77 15.97
CA GLU A 314 -26.12 2.69 17.36
C GLU A 314 -24.62 2.37 17.46
N ALA A 315 -24.13 1.43 16.65
CA ALA A 315 -22.72 1.06 16.64
C ALA A 315 -21.83 2.19 16.08
N ALA A 316 -22.28 2.88 15.02
CA ALA A 316 -21.58 4.04 14.47
C ALA A 316 -21.48 5.21 15.48
N LEU A 317 -22.51 5.41 16.30
CA LEU A 317 -22.48 6.40 17.38
C LEU A 317 -21.52 5.99 18.51
N LYS A 318 -21.52 4.71 18.90
CA LYS A 318 -20.61 4.17 19.94
C LYS A 318 -19.15 4.21 19.49
N HIS A 319 -18.89 3.92 18.22
CA HIS A 319 -17.56 3.79 17.62
C HIS A 319 -17.23 4.93 16.65
N LYS A 320 -17.68 6.16 16.97
CA LYS A 320 -17.53 7.33 16.07
C LYS A 320 -16.07 7.60 15.67
N ASN A 321 -15.11 7.32 16.57
CA ASN A 321 -13.69 7.54 16.32
C ASN A 321 -13.03 6.47 15.43
N GLU A 322 -13.75 5.41 15.09
CA GLU A 322 -13.29 4.27 14.27
C GLU A 322 -14.14 4.11 13.01
N THR A 323 -15.21 4.89 12.91
CA THR A 323 -16.14 4.84 11.80
C THR A 323 -15.51 5.47 10.57
N THR A 324 -15.53 4.73 9.46
CA THR A 324 -15.20 5.24 8.14
C THR A 324 -16.49 5.62 7.43
N SER A 325 -16.68 6.90 7.14
CA SER A 325 -17.87 7.35 6.40
C SER A 325 -17.56 7.44 4.91
N ILE A 326 -18.45 6.93 4.08
CA ILE A 326 -18.39 7.11 2.63
C ILE A 326 -19.52 8.03 2.16
N VAL A 327 -19.19 8.95 1.26
CA VAL A 327 -20.15 9.83 0.61
C VAL A 327 -20.18 9.49 -0.88
N LEU A 328 -21.35 9.09 -1.37
CA LEU A 328 -21.60 8.80 -2.79
C LEU A 328 -22.71 9.71 -3.31
N ARG A 329 -22.50 10.31 -4.48
CA ARG A 329 -23.52 11.14 -5.15
C ARG A 329 -24.28 10.32 -6.19
N LYS A 330 -25.61 10.40 -6.16
CA LYS A 330 -26.51 9.81 -7.14
C LYS A 330 -26.66 10.68 -8.39
N LEU A 331 -27.27 10.14 -9.43
CA LEU A 331 -27.54 10.87 -10.69
C LEU A 331 -28.42 12.12 -10.47
N ASP A 332 -29.37 12.08 -9.53
CA ASP A 332 -30.18 13.25 -9.11
C ASP A 332 -29.41 14.34 -8.35
N GLY A 333 -28.10 14.17 -8.18
CA GLY A 333 -27.23 15.14 -7.49
C GLY A 333 -27.32 15.11 -5.97
N LYS A 334 -28.09 14.17 -5.37
CA LYS A 334 -28.19 14.00 -3.92
C LYS A 334 -27.12 13.07 -3.40
N ASP A 335 -26.54 13.44 -2.26
CA ASP A 335 -25.50 12.66 -1.58
C ASP A 335 -26.14 11.59 -0.66
N ILE A 336 -25.51 10.43 -0.57
CA ILE A 336 -25.76 9.43 0.48
C ILE A 336 -24.51 9.26 1.33
N SER A 337 -24.70 9.18 2.65
CA SER A 337 -23.64 8.83 3.60
C SER A 337 -23.88 7.42 4.12
N ILE A 338 -22.83 6.60 4.15
CA ILE A 338 -22.86 5.25 4.74
C ILE A 338 -21.68 5.14 5.70
N ASP A 339 -21.94 4.60 6.88
CA ASP A 339 -20.94 4.43 7.93
C ASP A 339 -20.50 2.97 7.98
N LEU A 340 -19.20 2.76 7.81
CA LEU A 340 -18.57 1.46 7.73
C LEU A 340 -17.60 1.27 8.88
N PHE A 341 -17.53 0.04 9.38
CA PHE A 341 -16.34 -0.43 10.05
C PHE A 341 -15.43 -1.06 9.01
N VAL A 342 -14.17 -0.64 8.99
CA VAL A 342 -13.16 -1.18 8.07
C VAL A 342 -11.85 -1.31 8.83
N THR A 343 -11.22 -2.48 8.70
CA THR A 343 -9.87 -2.68 9.23
C THR A 343 -9.06 -3.57 8.29
N THR A 344 -7.74 -3.47 8.41
CA THR A 344 -6.76 -4.18 7.58
C THR A 344 -5.68 -4.81 8.44
N PHE A 345 -5.23 -5.99 8.03
CA PHE A 345 -4.17 -6.73 8.69
C PHE A 345 -2.98 -6.88 7.72
N LEU A 346 -2.03 -5.96 7.79
CA LEU A 346 -0.80 -6.01 6.99
C LEU A 346 0.11 -7.15 7.47
N GLY A 347 0.64 -7.94 6.54
CA GLY A 347 1.39 -9.16 6.84
C GLY A 347 0.52 -10.42 7.01
N TYR A 348 -0.80 -10.29 6.95
CA TYR A 348 -1.78 -11.38 7.11
C TYR A 348 -2.39 -11.86 5.80
N GLY A 349 -1.91 -11.36 4.65
CA GLY A 349 -2.17 -12.00 3.37
C GLY A 349 -1.49 -13.37 3.27
N THR A 350 -1.94 -14.21 2.34
CA THR A 350 -1.52 -15.61 2.27
C THR A 350 -0.01 -15.82 2.07
N ASN A 351 0.64 -14.98 1.26
CA ASN A 351 2.06 -15.10 0.95
C ASN A 351 2.93 -14.62 2.12
N GLU A 352 2.55 -13.52 2.77
CA GLU A 352 3.24 -13.03 3.96
C GLU A 352 3.05 -13.95 5.17
N ALA A 353 1.85 -14.52 5.34
CA ALA A 353 1.61 -15.56 6.33
C ALA A 353 2.51 -16.79 6.07
N ARG A 354 2.66 -17.21 4.81
CA ARG A 354 3.57 -18.32 4.46
C ARG A 354 5.02 -17.99 4.75
N ARG A 355 5.47 -16.76 4.43
CA ARG A 355 6.85 -16.33 4.74
C ARG A 355 7.12 -16.43 6.23
N ARG A 356 6.23 -15.89 7.07
CA ARG A 356 6.32 -15.96 8.54
C ARG A 356 6.27 -17.40 9.06
N HIS A 357 5.45 -18.26 8.47
CA HIS A 357 5.40 -19.70 8.79
C HIS A 357 6.75 -20.38 8.58
N VAL A 358 7.38 -20.16 7.41
CA VAL A 358 8.69 -20.73 7.10
C VAL A 358 9.77 -20.16 8.03
N GLU A 359 9.67 -18.88 8.43
CA GLU A 359 10.57 -18.29 9.43
C GLU A 359 10.41 -18.93 10.81
N LEU A 360 9.19 -19.26 11.24
CA LEU A 360 8.96 -19.99 12.49
C LEU A 360 9.51 -21.42 12.43
N LEU A 361 9.28 -22.14 11.32
CA LEU A 361 9.81 -23.51 11.13
C LEU A 361 11.34 -23.54 11.13
N THR A 362 11.96 -22.53 10.52
CA THR A 362 13.42 -22.46 10.37
C THR A 362 14.09 -21.64 11.48
N GLY A 363 13.32 -21.11 12.44
CA GLY A 363 13.77 -20.21 13.51
C GLY A 363 14.54 -20.88 14.65
N ILE A 364 14.79 -22.19 14.55
CA ILE A 364 15.56 -22.97 15.54
C ILE A 364 17.04 -22.51 15.48
N PRO A 365 17.69 -22.16 16.60
CA PRO A 365 19.06 -21.69 16.63
C PRO A 365 20.03 -22.69 15.98
N ASN A 366 20.93 -22.16 15.15
CA ASN A 366 22.06 -22.89 14.59
C ASN A 366 23.03 -23.30 15.72
N GLU A 367 22.83 -24.48 16.29
CA GLU A 367 23.91 -25.28 16.89
C GLU A 367 24.37 -26.41 15.95
N PHE A 368 24.10 -26.28 14.65
CA PHE A 368 24.55 -27.29 13.69
C PHE A 368 25.96 -26.97 13.20
N ASN A 369 26.96 -27.45 13.95
CA ASN A 369 28.33 -27.67 13.46
C ASN A 369 28.42 -28.85 12.46
N SER A 370 27.30 -29.23 11.82
CA SER A 370 27.24 -30.34 10.88
C SER A 370 27.38 -29.85 9.43
N PRO A 371 28.17 -30.52 8.58
CA PRO A 371 28.28 -30.20 7.15
C PRO A 371 27.02 -30.56 6.33
N GLU A 372 26.04 -31.24 6.91
CA GLU A 372 24.81 -31.64 6.22
C GLU A 372 23.73 -30.54 6.25
N ILE A 373 23.09 -30.32 5.10
CA ILE A 373 21.95 -29.40 4.97
C ILE A 373 20.76 -29.97 5.75
N PRO A 374 20.25 -29.29 6.78
CA PRO A 374 19.14 -29.81 7.58
C PRO A 374 17.85 -29.92 6.75
N VAL A 375 17.11 -31.01 6.97
CA VAL A 375 15.79 -31.25 6.40
C VAL A 375 14.74 -31.05 7.51
N ILE A 376 13.79 -30.14 7.29
CA ILE A 376 12.72 -29.82 8.24
C ILE A 376 11.39 -30.28 7.66
N GLU A 377 10.59 -31.00 8.46
CA GLU A 377 9.24 -31.37 8.08
C GLU A 377 8.31 -30.15 8.06
N ASP A 378 7.58 -29.98 6.97
CA ASP A 378 6.57 -28.95 6.81
C ASP A 378 5.20 -29.60 6.54
N PRO A 379 4.28 -29.62 7.51
CA PRO A 379 2.94 -30.20 7.32
C PRO A 379 2.09 -29.43 6.30
N CYS A 380 2.47 -28.20 5.99
CA CYS A 380 1.75 -27.34 5.06
C CYS A 380 2.18 -27.50 3.60
N LEU A 381 3.15 -28.37 3.32
CA LEU A 381 3.53 -28.80 1.97
C LEU A 381 3.00 -30.21 1.69
N GLN A 382 2.71 -30.49 0.42
CA GLN A 382 2.23 -31.80 -0.03
C GLN A 382 3.22 -32.92 0.28
N LYS A 383 2.68 -34.11 0.51
CA LYS A 383 3.47 -35.30 0.84
C LYS A 383 4.53 -35.59 -0.24
N GLY A 384 5.80 -35.64 0.19
CA GLY A 384 6.93 -35.96 -0.69
C GLY A 384 7.44 -34.81 -1.55
N LEU A 385 6.96 -33.58 -1.33
CA LEU A 385 7.51 -32.36 -1.95
C LEU A 385 8.74 -31.87 -1.16
N PHE A 386 9.85 -31.60 -1.85
CA PHE A 386 11.04 -30.97 -1.27
C PHE A 386 11.21 -29.55 -1.81
N VAL A 387 11.43 -28.57 -0.93
CA VAL A 387 11.59 -27.15 -1.30
C VAL A 387 12.76 -26.54 -0.54
N GLN A 388 13.68 -25.90 -1.26
CA GLN A 388 14.75 -25.11 -0.65
C GLN A 388 14.18 -23.82 -0.05
N ALA A 389 14.47 -23.54 1.22
CA ALA A 389 14.10 -22.27 1.84
C ALA A 389 14.91 -21.12 1.21
N LYS A 390 14.24 -20.03 0.80
CA LYS A 390 14.91 -18.91 0.10
C LYS A 390 15.95 -18.17 0.96
N ALA A 391 15.74 -18.09 2.28
CA ALA A 391 16.53 -17.27 3.19
C ALA A 391 17.57 -18.05 4.01
N LYS A 392 17.51 -19.39 4.02
CA LYS A 392 18.39 -20.24 4.82
C LYS A 392 18.78 -21.50 4.04
N PRO A 393 19.97 -22.07 4.27
CA PRO A 393 20.39 -23.32 3.66
C PRO A 393 19.67 -24.50 4.34
N VAL A 394 18.36 -24.60 4.19
CA VAL A 394 17.48 -25.61 4.79
C VAL A 394 16.55 -26.15 3.70
N VAL A 395 16.32 -27.47 3.71
CA VAL A 395 15.34 -28.11 2.83
C VAL A 395 14.06 -28.40 3.63
N LEU A 396 12.92 -27.99 3.10
CA LEU A 396 11.61 -28.32 3.66
C LEU A 396 11.07 -29.58 2.98
N MET A 397 10.64 -30.56 3.77
CA MET A 397 10.00 -31.80 3.31
C MET A 397 8.52 -31.80 3.67
N GLY A 398 7.65 -31.87 2.66
CA GLY A 398 6.21 -31.88 2.86
C GLY A 398 5.68 -33.21 3.39
N THR A 399 4.91 -33.13 4.47
CA THR A 399 4.26 -34.31 5.09
C THR A 399 2.77 -34.41 4.76
N GLY A 400 2.16 -33.35 4.23
CA GLY A 400 0.75 -33.35 3.79
C GLY A 400 -0.28 -33.44 4.91
N ASN A 401 0.07 -33.02 6.14
CA ASN A 401 -0.79 -33.14 7.31
C ASN A 401 -1.55 -31.81 7.57
N LEU A 402 -2.80 -31.73 7.11
CA LEU A 402 -3.58 -30.50 7.22
C LEU A 402 -3.84 -30.08 8.67
N ASP A 403 -4.12 -31.01 9.58
CA ASP A 403 -4.41 -30.70 10.99
C ASP A 403 -3.23 -30.02 11.68
N LYS A 404 -2.02 -30.60 11.52
CA LYS A 404 -0.79 -29.99 12.01
C LYS A 404 -0.54 -28.64 11.35
N CYS A 405 -0.86 -28.51 10.05
CA CYS A 405 -0.72 -27.24 9.35
C CYS A 405 -1.66 -26.16 9.91
N ILE A 406 -2.92 -26.47 10.21
CA ILE A 406 -3.89 -25.55 10.84
C ILE A 406 -3.36 -25.09 12.20
N ILE A 407 -2.89 -26.01 13.04
CA ILE A 407 -2.32 -25.68 14.36
C ILE A 407 -1.09 -24.77 14.25
N GLN A 408 -0.24 -24.97 13.24
CA GLN A 408 0.92 -24.11 13.03
C GLN A 408 0.52 -22.75 12.45
N ALA A 409 -0.43 -22.72 11.52
CA ALA A 409 -0.94 -21.51 10.91
C ALA A 409 -1.66 -20.61 11.91
N SER A 410 -2.44 -21.17 12.85
CA SER A 410 -3.18 -20.38 13.84
C SER A 410 -2.26 -19.59 14.78
N LYS A 411 -1.04 -20.07 15.05
CA LYS A 411 -0.02 -19.34 15.83
C LYS A 411 0.39 -18.01 15.18
N LEU A 412 0.25 -17.89 13.86
CA LEU A 412 0.57 -16.68 13.11
C LEU A 412 -0.44 -15.55 13.31
N LEU A 413 -1.60 -15.84 13.93
CA LEU A 413 -2.61 -14.83 14.27
C LEU A 413 -2.10 -13.83 15.31
N ASN A 414 -1.11 -14.20 16.13
CA ASN A 414 -0.54 -13.32 17.15
C ASN A 414 -1.62 -12.78 18.12
N LYS A 415 -2.40 -13.69 18.71
CA LYS A 415 -3.54 -13.36 19.57
C LYS A 415 -3.14 -12.72 20.91
N ASP A 416 -1.94 -13.00 21.37
CA ASP A 416 -1.41 -12.46 22.65
C ASP A 416 -0.80 -11.06 22.49
N ALA A 417 -0.88 -10.47 21.30
CA ALA A 417 -0.40 -9.12 21.05
C ALA A 417 -1.15 -8.09 21.92
N HIS A 418 -0.41 -7.11 22.42
CA HIS A 418 -0.98 -6.02 23.23
C HIS A 418 -2.11 -5.30 22.48
N CYS A 419 -3.29 -5.26 23.09
CA CYS A 419 -4.46 -4.58 22.57
C CYS A 419 -4.55 -3.17 23.16
N ALA A 420 -4.36 -2.15 22.33
CA ALA A 420 -4.44 -0.75 22.78
C ALA A 420 -5.86 -0.34 23.16
N VAL A 421 -6.87 -0.90 22.47
CA VAL A 421 -8.29 -0.65 22.70
C VAL A 421 -9.03 -1.98 22.57
N GLU A 422 -9.59 -2.49 23.67
CA GLU A 422 -10.36 -3.73 23.68
C GLU A 422 -11.78 -3.54 23.09
N PRO A 423 -12.37 -4.57 22.43
CA PRO A 423 -11.76 -5.87 22.16
C PRO A 423 -10.84 -5.86 20.93
N CYS A 424 -9.81 -6.71 20.94
CA CYS A 424 -9.04 -7.04 19.73
C CYS A 424 -9.34 -8.46 19.25
N LEU A 425 -9.40 -8.66 17.93
CA LEU A 425 -9.53 -10.01 17.38
C LEU A 425 -8.20 -10.77 17.43
N PHE A 426 -7.17 -10.18 16.83
CA PHE A 426 -5.82 -10.71 16.77
C PHE A 426 -4.83 -9.60 16.39
N ASN A 427 -3.54 -9.81 16.66
CA ASN A 427 -2.46 -8.84 16.40
C ASN A 427 -2.66 -7.46 17.04
N GLY A 428 -3.40 -7.36 18.15
CA GLY A 428 -3.65 -6.10 18.84
C GLY A 428 -4.48 -5.09 18.03
N VAL A 429 -5.19 -5.54 16.99
CA VAL A 429 -6.05 -4.69 16.17
C VAL A 429 -7.45 -4.66 16.77
N HIS A 430 -7.88 -3.47 17.18
CA HIS A 430 -9.22 -3.24 17.73
C HIS A 430 -10.31 -3.68 16.76
N PHE A 431 -11.37 -4.25 17.30
CA PHE A 431 -12.56 -4.66 16.56
C PHE A 431 -13.82 -4.43 17.42
N PRO A 432 -14.86 -3.76 16.88
CA PRO A 432 -16.06 -3.47 17.65
C PRO A 432 -16.78 -4.76 17.99
N GLU A 433 -17.34 -4.84 19.20
CA GLU A 433 -18.21 -5.95 19.60
C GLU A 433 -19.39 -6.07 18.63
N THR A 434 -19.25 -7.00 17.68
CA THR A 434 -20.20 -7.16 16.57
C THR A 434 -20.70 -8.59 16.58
N LYS A 435 -22.03 -8.75 16.61
CA LYS A 435 -22.65 -10.02 16.27
C LYS A 435 -22.87 -10.02 14.76
N PHE A 436 -22.25 -10.95 14.05
CA PHE A 436 -22.42 -11.10 12.61
C PHE A 436 -23.79 -11.68 12.23
N ASP A 437 -24.66 -11.99 13.21
CA ASP A 437 -25.99 -12.56 12.99
C ASP A 437 -26.79 -11.76 11.95
N GLY A 438 -27.14 -12.43 10.84
CA GLY A 438 -27.90 -11.82 9.74
C GLY A 438 -27.07 -10.97 8.77
N MET A 439 -25.74 -10.93 8.94
CA MET A 439 -24.80 -10.32 7.99
C MET A 439 -24.22 -11.39 7.04
N ASP A 440 -24.50 -11.26 5.75
CA ASP A 440 -23.85 -12.09 4.74
C ASP A 440 -22.55 -11.41 4.27
N PHE A 441 -21.49 -12.20 4.05
CA PHE A 441 -20.19 -11.73 3.60
C PHE A 441 -19.87 -12.23 2.20
N LEU A 442 -19.20 -11.40 1.41
CA LEU A 442 -18.61 -11.75 0.13
C LEU A 442 -17.09 -11.75 0.25
N GLY A 443 -16.49 -12.92 0.10
CA GLY A 443 -15.04 -13.13 0.11
C GLY A 443 -14.48 -13.17 -1.30
N VAL A 444 -13.54 -12.29 -1.62
CA VAL A 444 -12.86 -12.22 -2.93
C VAL A 444 -11.41 -12.72 -2.85
N SER A 445 -10.70 -12.70 -3.97
CA SER A 445 -9.28 -13.07 -4.02
C SER A 445 -9.02 -14.49 -3.49
N GLU A 446 -8.17 -14.67 -2.47
CA GLU A 446 -7.80 -15.99 -1.99
C GLU A 446 -8.97 -16.78 -1.39
N TYR A 447 -10.03 -16.13 -0.91
CA TYR A 447 -11.27 -16.83 -0.52
C TYR A 447 -11.88 -17.59 -1.70
N TRP A 448 -11.81 -17.03 -2.92
CA TRP A 448 -12.22 -17.71 -4.15
C TRP A 448 -11.13 -18.65 -4.66
N TYR A 449 -9.91 -18.16 -4.90
CA TYR A 449 -8.89 -18.96 -5.58
C TYR A 449 -8.61 -20.24 -4.80
N SER A 450 -8.51 -20.18 -3.46
CA SER A 450 -8.13 -21.33 -2.63
C SER A 450 -9.27 -22.30 -2.38
N SER A 451 -10.52 -21.89 -2.60
CA SER A 451 -11.68 -22.79 -2.59
C SER A 451 -12.03 -23.33 -3.96
N HIS A 452 -11.79 -22.59 -5.04
CA HIS A 452 -12.28 -22.93 -6.37
C HIS A 452 -11.25 -23.64 -7.26
N ASP A 453 -10.06 -23.08 -7.45
CA ASP A 453 -9.14 -23.46 -8.54
C ASP A 453 -8.79 -24.96 -8.55
N VAL A 454 -8.65 -25.54 -7.36
CA VAL A 454 -8.25 -26.94 -7.16
C VAL A 454 -9.39 -27.76 -6.54
N LEU A 455 -10.15 -27.19 -5.60
CA LEU A 455 -11.16 -27.93 -4.83
C LEU A 455 -12.57 -27.85 -5.44
N GLY A 456 -12.83 -26.90 -6.34
CA GLY A 456 -14.15 -26.72 -6.97
C GLY A 456 -15.25 -26.26 -6.00
N LEU A 457 -14.89 -25.60 -4.89
CA LEU A 457 -15.78 -25.21 -3.80
C LEU A 457 -16.13 -23.71 -3.79
N GLY A 458 -15.99 -23.02 -4.92
CA GLY A 458 -16.41 -21.62 -5.04
C GLY A 458 -17.91 -21.45 -4.80
N GLY A 459 -18.32 -20.31 -4.25
CA GLY A 459 -19.72 -19.99 -3.93
C GLY A 459 -20.00 -19.98 -2.43
N VAL A 460 -21.15 -20.53 -2.01
CA VAL A 460 -21.54 -20.59 -0.58
C VAL A 460 -20.47 -21.37 0.19
N TRP A 461 -19.92 -20.74 1.22
CA TRP A 461 -18.86 -21.34 2.02
C TRP A 461 -19.42 -22.45 2.93
N ASP A 462 -18.90 -23.66 2.75
CA ASP A 462 -19.12 -24.80 3.62
C ASP A 462 -17.79 -25.18 4.24
N MET A 463 -17.64 -24.85 5.52
CA MET A 463 -16.39 -25.01 6.24
C MET A 463 -15.94 -26.48 6.33
N LEU A 464 -16.89 -27.39 6.55
CA LEU A 464 -16.62 -28.81 6.75
C LEU A 464 -16.20 -29.46 5.44
N LYS A 465 -16.95 -29.17 4.37
CA LYS A 465 -16.60 -29.62 3.02
C LYS A 465 -15.26 -29.05 2.56
N PHE A 466 -14.95 -27.79 2.91
CA PHE A 466 -13.68 -27.17 2.60
C PHE A 466 -12.51 -27.86 3.31
N ILE A 467 -12.65 -28.18 4.60
CA ILE A 467 -11.62 -28.92 5.34
C ILE A 467 -11.44 -30.33 4.77
N ASP A 468 -12.51 -31.08 4.56
CA ASP A 468 -12.46 -32.46 4.04
C ASP A 468 -11.72 -32.53 2.68
N LYS A 469 -12.12 -31.68 1.72
CA LYS A 469 -11.48 -31.61 0.40
C LYS A 469 -10.03 -31.14 0.49
N SER A 470 -9.72 -30.20 1.39
CA SER A 470 -8.35 -29.75 1.60
C SER A 470 -7.49 -30.86 2.18
N ASN A 471 -8.00 -31.65 3.13
CA ASN A 471 -7.27 -32.75 3.75
C ASN A 471 -6.98 -33.86 2.73
N GLY A 472 -8.00 -34.22 1.93
CA GLY A 472 -7.85 -35.16 0.83
C GLY A 472 -6.80 -34.70 -0.19
N PHE A 473 -6.81 -33.42 -0.56
CA PHE A 473 -5.81 -32.85 -1.47
C PHE A 473 -4.40 -32.85 -0.88
N CYS A 474 -4.23 -32.46 0.38
CA CYS A 474 -2.91 -32.37 1.03
C CYS A 474 -2.25 -33.72 1.28
N SER A 475 -3.06 -34.76 1.47
CA SER A 475 -2.58 -36.14 1.69
C SER A 475 -2.06 -36.82 0.43
N LEU A 476 -2.33 -36.27 -0.77
CA LEU A 476 -1.85 -36.81 -2.03
C LEU A 476 -0.32 -36.68 -2.17
N PRO A 477 0.36 -37.69 -2.72
CA PRO A 477 1.75 -37.56 -3.12
C PRO A 477 1.94 -36.46 -4.16
N TRP A 478 3.03 -35.69 -4.05
CA TRP A 478 3.30 -34.56 -4.94
C TRP A 478 3.31 -34.92 -6.44
N SER A 479 3.80 -36.12 -6.80
CA SER A 479 3.74 -36.62 -8.19
C SER A 479 2.30 -36.71 -8.70
N THR A 480 1.43 -37.37 -7.94
CA THR A 480 0.00 -37.51 -8.26
C THR A 480 -0.70 -36.16 -8.29
N THR A 481 -0.38 -35.24 -7.36
CA THR A 481 -0.95 -33.89 -7.35
C THR A 481 -0.67 -33.16 -8.66
N LYS A 482 0.57 -33.21 -9.17
CA LYS A 482 0.95 -32.59 -10.44
C LYS A 482 0.19 -33.18 -11.62
N ASP A 483 0.13 -34.51 -11.71
CA ASP A 483 -0.48 -35.22 -12.85
C ASP A 483 -1.98 -34.96 -12.97
N LEU A 484 -2.65 -34.79 -11.83
CA LEU A 484 -4.08 -34.52 -11.76
C LEU A 484 -4.42 -33.05 -12.04
N HIS A 485 -3.66 -32.10 -11.49
CA HIS A 485 -4.11 -30.70 -11.40
C HIS A 485 -3.39 -29.72 -12.35
N LEU A 486 -2.17 -30.00 -12.82
CA LEU A 486 -1.49 -29.09 -13.76
C LEU A 486 -2.14 -29.06 -15.15
N LYS A 487 -3.06 -29.97 -15.43
CA LYS A 487 -3.89 -29.98 -16.65
C LYS A 487 -5.07 -29.01 -16.56
N LEU A 488 -5.40 -28.53 -15.35
CA LEU A 488 -6.51 -27.61 -15.15
C LEU A 488 -6.13 -26.21 -15.66
N PRO A 489 -7.02 -25.53 -16.41
CA PRO A 489 -6.75 -24.19 -16.92
C PRO A 489 -6.43 -23.21 -15.78
N GLY A 490 -5.32 -22.47 -15.92
CA GLY A 490 -4.93 -21.43 -14.97
C GLY A 490 -4.27 -21.91 -13.68
N VAL A 491 -4.12 -23.22 -13.47
CA VAL A 491 -3.43 -23.78 -12.29
C VAL A 491 -1.93 -23.90 -12.56
N THR A 492 -1.12 -23.25 -11.72
CA THR A 492 0.35 -23.29 -11.81
C THR A 492 0.96 -24.20 -10.74
N GLU A 493 2.21 -24.60 -10.92
CA GLU A 493 2.93 -25.39 -9.90
C GLU A 493 3.05 -24.61 -8.58
N GLU A 494 3.31 -23.31 -8.64
CA GLU A 494 3.35 -22.44 -7.45
C GLU A 494 2.00 -22.43 -6.71
N ARG A 495 0.87 -22.38 -7.45
CA ARG A 495 -0.47 -22.49 -6.89
C ARG A 495 -0.64 -23.79 -6.10
N LEU A 496 -0.25 -24.92 -6.70
CA LEU A 496 -0.35 -26.23 -6.06
C LEU A 496 0.51 -26.30 -4.80
N ARG A 497 1.78 -25.89 -4.86
CA ARG A 497 2.71 -25.92 -3.71
C ARG A 497 2.18 -25.13 -2.51
N MET A 498 1.42 -24.06 -2.74
CA MET A 498 0.91 -23.17 -1.70
C MET A 498 -0.48 -23.57 -1.18
N GLN A 499 -1.21 -24.42 -1.88
CA GLN A 499 -2.63 -24.67 -1.63
C GLN A 499 -2.91 -25.21 -0.21
N CYS A 500 -2.07 -26.11 0.31
CA CYS A 500 -2.25 -26.66 1.67
C CYS A 500 -2.09 -25.60 2.76
N PHE A 501 -1.03 -24.80 2.67
CA PHE A 501 -0.85 -23.66 3.58
C PHE A 501 -2.00 -22.65 3.47
N LYS A 502 -2.39 -22.28 2.24
CA LYS A 502 -3.47 -21.30 2.02
C LYS A 502 -4.81 -21.79 2.57
N ALA A 503 -5.13 -23.07 2.42
CA ALA A 503 -6.32 -23.67 3.02
C ALA A 503 -6.27 -23.59 4.55
N ALA A 504 -5.18 -24.01 5.19
CA ALA A 504 -5.01 -23.92 6.64
C ALA A 504 -5.07 -22.48 7.16
N TRP A 505 -4.53 -21.52 6.40
CA TRP A 505 -4.56 -20.10 6.75
C TRP A 505 -5.97 -19.52 6.66
N LEU A 506 -6.73 -19.82 5.61
CA LEU A 506 -8.13 -19.41 5.49
C LEU A 506 -8.98 -19.99 6.61
N ILE A 507 -8.76 -21.27 6.95
CA ILE A 507 -9.42 -21.93 8.07
C ILE A 507 -9.13 -21.16 9.36
N SER A 508 -7.86 -20.88 9.63
CA SER A 508 -7.43 -20.16 10.83
C SER A 508 -7.99 -18.75 10.90
N ILE A 509 -7.93 -17.96 9.81
CA ILE A 509 -8.46 -16.59 9.80
C ILE A 509 -9.97 -16.54 9.97
N LEU A 510 -10.74 -17.37 9.27
CA LEU A 510 -12.21 -17.28 9.31
C LEU A 510 -12.76 -17.70 10.68
N HIS A 511 -12.13 -18.70 11.29
CA HIS A 511 -12.60 -19.31 12.52
C HIS A 511 -11.97 -18.64 13.76
N GLU A 512 -10.65 -18.60 13.81
CA GLU A 512 -9.90 -18.14 14.97
C GLU A 512 -9.55 -16.66 14.91
N GLY A 513 -9.48 -16.07 13.72
CA GLY A 513 -9.19 -14.65 13.51
C GLY A 513 -10.46 -13.79 13.60
N PHE A 514 -11.29 -13.79 12.56
CA PHE A 514 -12.51 -12.99 12.48
C PHE A 514 -13.66 -13.51 13.34
N GLY A 515 -13.65 -14.78 13.73
CA GLY A 515 -14.74 -15.37 14.52
C GLY A 515 -16.06 -15.44 13.75
N LEU A 516 -16.02 -15.56 12.42
CA LEU A 516 -17.22 -15.69 11.58
C LEU A 516 -17.89 -17.06 11.74
N PHE A 517 -17.12 -18.07 12.16
CA PHE A 517 -17.60 -19.42 12.42
C PHE A 517 -17.34 -19.82 13.89
N PRO A 518 -18.19 -20.66 14.50
CA PRO A 518 -18.09 -21.04 15.91
C PRO A 518 -16.74 -21.63 16.29
N LYS A 519 -16.21 -21.33 17.49
CA LYS A 519 -14.96 -21.89 18.00
C LYS A 519 -15.01 -23.43 18.15
N TYR A 520 -14.06 -24.13 17.54
CA TYR A 520 -13.83 -25.57 17.61
C TYR A 520 -12.48 -25.84 18.29
N SER A 521 -12.46 -26.78 19.24
CA SER A 521 -11.27 -27.18 20.00
C SER A 521 -10.38 -28.20 19.27
N SER A 522 -10.89 -28.90 18.26
CA SER A 522 -10.13 -29.88 17.44
C SER A 522 -10.88 -30.26 16.14
N TYR A 523 -10.14 -30.60 15.07
CA TYR A 523 -10.69 -31.18 13.83
C TYR A 523 -11.44 -32.50 14.08
N SER A 524 -10.91 -33.35 14.96
CA SER A 524 -11.57 -34.60 15.35
C SER A 524 -12.89 -34.34 16.08
N GLU A 525 -12.96 -33.26 16.86
CA GLU A 525 -14.18 -32.86 17.58
C GLU A 525 -15.23 -32.23 16.65
N LEU A 526 -14.81 -31.57 15.56
CA LEU A 526 -15.67 -31.08 14.48
C LEU A 526 -16.43 -32.23 13.80
N LEU A 527 -15.72 -33.29 13.42
CA LEU A 527 -16.32 -34.48 12.78
C LEU A 527 -17.22 -35.28 13.75
N LEU A 528 -16.92 -35.24 15.04
CA LEU A 528 -17.72 -35.91 16.08
C LEU A 528 -19.00 -35.12 16.40
N ARG A 529 -18.87 -33.80 16.61
CA ARG A 529 -20.04 -32.94 16.91
C ARG A 529 -21.02 -32.92 15.76
N GLU A 530 -20.59 -32.88 14.49
CA GLU A 530 -21.54 -32.86 13.37
C GLU A 530 -22.35 -34.16 13.22
N LYS A 531 -21.76 -35.31 13.58
CA LYS A 531 -22.49 -36.58 13.69
C LYS A 531 -23.55 -36.55 14.80
N GLU A 532 -23.32 -35.77 15.85
CA GLU A 532 -24.25 -35.59 16.98
C GLU A 532 -25.26 -34.44 16.75
N THR A 533 -24.91 -33.38 16.01
CA THR A 533 -25.67 -32.12 15.91
C THR A 533 -26.55 -32.00 14.66
N LYS A 534 -27.00 -33.11 14.05
CA LYS A 534 -28.18 -33.05 13.14
C LYS A 534 -29.44 -32.50 13.84
N THR A 535 -29.41 -32.33 15.16
CA THR A 535 -30.51 -31.86 16.01
C THR A 535 -30.27 -30.51 16.70
N LEU A 536 -29.13 -29.83 16.52
CA LEU A 536 -28.88 -28.53 17.17
C LEU A 536 -28.29 -27.50 16.19
N SER A 537 -29.16 -26.82 15.45
CA SER A 537 -28.81 -25.67 14.62
C SER A 537 -28.28 -24.53 15.50
N SER A 538 -26.96 -24.35 15.58
CA SER A 538 -26.39 -23.22 16.31
C SER A 538 -26.56 -21.92 15.51
N SER A 539 -27.30 -21.01 16.13
CA SER A 539 -27.85 -19.70 15.74
C SER A 539 -26.99 -18.63 15.06
N ASN A 540 -25.99 -18.93 14.23
CA ASN A 540 -25.38 -17.90 13.37
C ASN A 540 -25.93 -18.01 11.93
N ASN A 541 -26.86 -17.11 11.58
CA ASN A 541 -27.46 -17.06 10.24
C ASN A 541 -26.57 -16.37 9.19
N SER A 542 -25.35 -15.93 9.55
CA SER A 542 -24.41 -15.27 8.63
C SER A 542 -23.86 -16.25 7.59
N LYS A 543 -23.92 -15.91 6.31
CA LYS A 543 -23.34 -16.72 5.23
C LYS A 543 -22.14 -16.04 4.61
N LEU A 544 -21.04 -16.78 4.43
CA LEU A 544 -19.93 -16.36 3.58
C LEU A 544 -20.14 -16.92 2.18
N HIS A 545 -19.91 -16.11 1.15
CA HIS A 545 -19.81 -16.58 -0.22
C HIS A 545 -18.44 -16.19 -0.78
N SER A 546 -17.66 -17.16 -1.23
CA SER A 546 -16.47 -16.92 -2.03
C SER A 546 -16.89 -16.59 -3.46
N VAL A 547 -16.38 -15.50 -4.02
CA VAL A 547 -16.77 -15.03 -5.36
C VAL A 547 -15.59 -14.48 -6.14
N ASN A 548 -15.50 -14.82 -7.42
CA ASN A 548 -14.65 -14.14 -8.40
C ASN A 548 -15.44 -13.13 -9.24
N LYS A 549 -16.72 -13.43 -9.50
CA LYS A 549 -17.64 -12.60 -10.28
C LYS A 549 -18.99 -12.50 -9.56
N ILE A 550 -19.65 -11.36 -9.72
CA ILE A 550 -21.03 -11.12 -9.32
C ILE A 550 -21.80 -10.77 -10.60
N GLY A 551 -22.72 -11.67 -11.00
CA GLY A 551 -23.28 -11.63 -12.35
C GLY A 551 -22.18 -11.89 -13.39
N SER A 552 -22.14 -11.07 -14.44
CA SER A 552 -21.09 -11.12 -15.47
C SER A 552 -19.83 -10.32 -15.09
N LYS A 553 -19.87 -9.53 -14.01
CA LYS A 553 -18.81 -8.59 -13.64
C LYS A 553 -17.89 -9.17 -12.58
N GLU A 554 -16.59 -8.97 -12.75
CA GLU A 554 -15.60 -9.33 -11.74
C GLU A 554 -15.77 -8.55 -10.44
N ALA A 555 -15.65 -9.24 -9.31
CA ALA A 555 -15.65 -8.66 -7.99
C ALA A 555 -14.25 -8.14 -7.64
N SER A 556 -13.95 -6.91 -8.04
CA SER A 556 -12.67 -6.23 -7.76
C SER A 556 -12.90 -4.89 -7.09
N TRP A 557 -12.05 -4.53 -6.12
CA TRP A 557 -12.11 -3.23 -5.43
C TRP A 557 -11.93 -2.05 -6.40
N THR A 558 -11.25 -2.23 -7.54
CA THR A 558 -11.04 -1.15 -8.52
C THR A 558 -12.36 -0.62 -9.08
N LEU A 559 -13.42 -1.43 -9.14
CA LEU A 559 -14.75 -0.96 -9.58
C LEU A 559 -15.32 0.08 -8.61
N GLY A 560 -15.24 -0.15 -7.30
CA GLY A 560 -15.70 0.77 -6.26
C GLY A 560 -14.86 2.03 -6.20
N ALA A 561 -13.54 1.92 -6.40
CA ALA A 561 -12.67 3.07 -6.57
C ALA A 561 -13.10 3.93 -7.77
N MET A 562 -13.37 3.30 -8.92
CA MET A 562 -13.87 4.01 -10.11
C MET A 562 -15.25 4.64 -9.87
N LEU A 563 -16.17 3.92 -9.23
CA LEU A 563 -17.50 4.45 -8.87
C LEU A 563 -17.39 5.71 -8.02
N ILE A 564 -16.56 5.72 -6.97
CA ILE A 564 -16.34 6.92 -6.14
C ILE A 564 -15.77 8.08 -6.97
N LYS A 565 -14.87 7.81 -7.93
CA LYS A 565 -14.35 8.86 -8.82
C LYS A 565 -15.42 9.42 -9.75
N ILE A 566 -16.30 8.57 -10.28
CA ILE A 566 -17.39 8.97 -11.17
C ILE A 566 -18.44 9.77 -10.40
N THR A 567 -18.82 9.36 -9.20
CA THR A 567 -19.82 10.10 -8.41
C THR A 567 -19.35 11.51 -8.06
N ASN A 568 -18.05 11.73 -7.87
CA ASN A 568 -17.46 13.06 -7.69
C ASN A 568 -17.57 13.96 -8.95
N SER A 569 -17.78 13.39 -10.13
CA SER A 569 -18.01 14.17 -11.35
C SER A 569 -19.48 14.62 -11.53
N ILE A 570 -20.40 14.12 -10.70
CA ILE A 570 -21.82 14.47 -10.77
C ILE A 570 -22.04 15.84 -10.10
N PRO A 571 -22.71 16.81 -10.78
CA PRO A 571 -23.05 18.09 -10.18
C PRO A 571 -23.97 17.95 -8.96
N VAL A 572 -23.86 18.91 -8.05
CA VAL A 572 -24.74 19.02 -6.87
C VAL A 572 -26.15 19.38 -7.33
N GLY A 573 -27.17 18.71 -6.78
CA GLY A 573 -28.57 19.00 -7.09
C GLY A 573 -29.00 20.37 -6.56
N THR A 574 -29.89 21.06 -7.29
CA THR A 574 -30.32 22.45 -6.99
C THR A 574 -30.98 22.62 -5.63
N ASP A 575 -31.51 21.55 -5.03
CA ASP A 575 -32.27 21.58 -3.78
C ASP A 575 -31.43 21.18 -2.53
N THR A 576 -30.11 21.06 -2.67
CA THR A 576 -29.23 20.58 -1.58
C THR A 576 -28.48 21.74 -0.91
N LEU A 577 -28.91 22.11 0.30
CA LEU A 577 -28.32 23.18 1.13
C LEU A 577 -26.99 22.78 1.81
N GLU A 578 -26.73 21.49 1.98
CA GLU A 578 -25.49 20.95 2.57
C GLU A 578 -24.94 19.79 1.72
N SER A 579 -24.13 20.10 0.71
CA SER A 579 -23.46 19.07 -0.09
C SER A 579 -22.09 18.71 0.48
N LYS A 580 -21.82 17.42 0.64
CA LYS A 580 -20.50 16.90 1.02
C LYS A 580 -19.70 16.53 -0.23
N ILE A 581 -18.37 16.61 -0.17
CA ILE A 581 -17.53 16.13 -1.27
C ILE A 581 -17.59 14.60 -1.30
N PRO A 582 -18.00 13.96 -2.43
CA PRO A 582 -18.00 12.50 -2.53
C PRO A 582 -16.61 11.92 -2.33
N GLY A 583 -16.51 10.87 -1.53
CA GLY A 583 -15.22 10.33 -1.12
C GLY A 583 -15.29 9.48 0.13
N ILE A 584 -14.11 9.19 0.67
CA ILE A 584 -13.90 8.41 1.90
C ILE A 584 -13.43 9.37 2.98
N ILE A 585 -14.08 9.30 4.14
CA ILE A 585 -13.68 10.01 5.36
C ILE A 585 -13.21 8.95 6.33
N LEU A 586 -11.89 8.79 6.41
CA LEU A 586 -11.26 7.87 7.37
C LEU A 586 -11.31 8.47 8.79
N PRO A 587 -11.36 7.64 9.84
CA PRO A 587 -11.29 8.09 11.22
C PRO A 587 -9.97 8.79 11.54
N ASN A 588 -10.00 9.73 12.51
CA ASN A 588 -8.85 10.54 12.90
C ASN A 588 -7.63 9.72 13.34
N SER A 589 -7.85 8.56 13.97
CA SER A 589 -6.80 7.61 14.38
C SER A 589 -5.97 7.11 13.20
N ILE A 590 -6.59 6.93 12.04
CA ILE A 590 -5.94 6.50 10.80
C ILE A 590 -5.31 7.69 10.07
N GLN A 591 -5.93 8.88 10.14
CA GLN A 591 -5.38 10.09 9.53
C GLN A 591 -4.06 10.53 10.19
N LEU A 592 -3.95 10.43 11.52
CA LEU A 592 -2.74 10.83 12.26
C LEU A 592 -1.51 9.98 11.93
N ASN A 593 -1.69 8.68 11.65
CA ASN A 593 -0.60 7.81 11.18
C ASN A 593 -0.12 8.14 9.75
N ASN A 594 -0.93 8.88 8.97
CA ASN A 594 -0.60 9.31 7.62
C ASN A 594 -0.09 10.77 7.54
N ASN A 595 -0.14 11.52 8.64
CA ASN A 595 0.21 12.95 8.70
C ASN A 595 1.71 13.23 8.97
N VAL A 596 2.60 12.26 8.77
CA VAL A 596 4.03 12.57 8.63
C VAL A 596 4.24 13.21 7.24
N GLN A 597 4.20 14.54 7.29
CA GLN A 597 4.49 15.57 6.28
C GLN A 597 3.63 15.64 5.00
N ASP A 598 2.56 16.42 5.10
CA ASP A 598 1.90 17.09 3.96
C ASP A 598 2.63 18.36 3.46
N GLN A 599 3.76 18.73 4.06
CA GLN A 599 4.56 19.91 3.68
C GLN A 599 5.94 19.62 3.08
N GLU A 600 6.45 18.37 3.06
CA GLU A 600 7.80 18.08 2.52
C GLU A 600 7.84 17.49 1.11
N LEU A 601 6.69 17.14 0.52
CA LEU A 601 6.63 16.62 -0.86
C LEU A 601 6.81 17.71 -1.94
N ALA A 602 6.94 18.98 -1.55
CA ALA A 602 7.27 20.07 -2.46
C ALA A 602 8.80 20.35 -2.58
N ASP A 603 9.62 19.84 -1.66
CA ASP A 603 11.05 20.22 -1.58
C ASP A 603 12.07 19.08 -1.66
N SER A 604 11.63 17.82 -1.80
CA SER A 604 12.54 16.66 -1.92
C SER A 604 13.28 16.55 -3.27
N SER A 605 13.17 17.55 -4.15
CA SER A 605 13.93 17.61 -5.42
C SER A 605 15.32 18.26 -5.29
N VAL A 606 15.76 18.62 -4.08
CA VAL A 606 17.04 19.32 -3.86
C VAL A 606 17.88 18.59 -2.79
N PHE A 607 18.84 17.79 -3.27
CA PHE A 607 19.91 17.07 -2.54
C PHE A 607 19.58 15.74 -1.83
N ALA A 608 19.38 14.68 -2.61
CA ALA A 608 19.82 13.34 -2.20
C ALA A 608 21.31 13.17 -2.52
N LEU A 609 22.20 13.71 -1.67
CA LEU A 609 23.57 13.21 -1.58
C LEU A 609 23.56 12.03 -0.61
N ASN A 610 24.05 10.90 -1.12
CA ASN A 610 24.11 9.59 -0.49
C ASN A 610 24.82 9.62 0.89
N PHE A 611 24.06 9.57 1.99
CA PHE A 611 24.56 9.67 3.37
C PHE A 611 25.17 8.40 3.94
N ASN A 612 25.27 7.30 3.17
CA ASN A 612 25.87 6.05 3.64
C ASN A 612 27.42 6.04 3.65
N SER A 613 28.07 7.19 3.47
CA SER A 613 29.53 7.35 3.55
C SER A 613 30.01 8.27 4.68
N LEU A 614 29.10 8.89 5.44
CA LEU A 614 29.47 9.76 6.57
C LEU A 614 29.59 9.01 7.90
N ASP A 615 28.88 7.89 8.06
CA ASP A 615 28.92 7.10 9.30
C ASP A 615 30.27 6.39 9.52
N ALA A 616 31.00 6.13 8.41
CA ALA A 616 32.39 5.65 8.42
C ALA A 616 33.41 6.76 8.78
N LEU A 617 33.05 8.04 8.62
CA LEU A 617 33.88 9.19 8.98
C LEU A 617 33.61 9.68 10.40
N TYR A 618 32.38 9.51 10.89
CA TYR A 618 31.98 9.92 12.25
C TYR A 618 32.57 8.99 13.33
N LYS A 619 32.69 7.69 13.05
CA LYS A 619 33.31 6.71 13.97
C LYS A 619 34.83 6.83 14.11
N GLY A 620 35.49 7.68 13.31
CA GLY A 620 36.94 7.93 13.38
C GLY A 620 37.36 9.18 14.16
N PHE A 621 36.42 10.01 14.63
CA PHE A 621 36.72 11.33 15.22
C PHE A 621 36.28 11.49 16.68
N SER A 622 36.21 10.39 17.44
CA SER A 622 36.11 10.48 18.90
C SER A 622 37.50 10.57 19.53
N ALA A 623 38.07 11.77 19.52
CA ALA A 623 39.06 12.22 20.51
C ALA A 623 39.40 13.71 20.32
N LYS A 624 38.96 14.54 21.27
CA LYS A 624 39.50 15.87 21.66
C LYS A 624 40.07 16.76 20.54
N VAL A 625 39.28 17.68 19.96
CA VAL A 625 39.83 18.94 19.40
C VAL A 625 38.84 20.11 19.50
N HIS A 626 39.32 21.24 20.03
CA HIS A 626 38.61 22.49 20.30
C HIS A 626 37.97 23.20 19.08
N HIS A 627 36.95 24.01 19.39
CA HIS A 627 36.09 24.87 18.56
C HIS A 627 36.72 25.73 17.44
N ARG A 628 38.05 25.80 17.29
CA ARG A 628 38.72 26.59 16.22
C ARG A 628 38.90 25.81 14.90
N ASN A 629 38.85 24.48 14.92
CA ASN A 629 39.09 23.67 13.71
C ASN A 629 37.82 23.34 12.90
N MET A 630 36.63 23.53 13.48
CA MET A 630 35.36 23.36 12.74
C MET A 630 35.20 24.42 11.64
N VAL A 631 35.64 25.66 11.87
CA VAL A 631 35.57 26.71 10.86
C VAL A 631 36.50 26.40 9.68
N ILE A 632 37.68 25.84 9.94
CA ILE A 632 38.64 25.47 8.89
C ILE A 632 38.09 24.30 8.06
N ILE A 633 37.49 23.30 8.69
CA ILE A 633 36.87 22.16 8.00
C ILE A 633 35.68 22.61 7.14
N VAL A 634 34.84 23.51 7.65
CA VAL A 634 33.72 24.09 6.90
C VAL A 634 34.24 24.93 5.72
N CYS A 635 35.29 25.74 5.91
CA CYS A 635 35.92 26.48 4.82
C CYS A 635 36.54 25.55 3.75
N ILE A 636 37.19 24.45 4.15
CA ILE A 636 37.75 23.47 3.21
C ILE A 636 36.65 22.75 2.43
N LEU A 637 35.53 22.40 3.07
CA LEU A 637 34.39 21.78 2.40
C LEU A 637 33.71 22.75 1.42
N ILE A 638 33.57 24.03 1.80
CA ILE A 638 33.05 25.07 0.90
C ILE A 638 33.99 25.29 -0.29
N ILE A 639 35.30 25.31 -0.07
CA ILE A 639 36.31 25.42 -1.15
C ILE A 639 36.30 24.17 -2.05
N ALA A 640 36.14 22.97 -1.48
CA ALA A 640 36.06 21.73 -2.25
C ALA A 640 34.79 21.65 -3.11
N VAL A 641 33.66 22.14 -2.59
CA VAL A 641 32.42 22.30 -3.34
C VAL A 641 32.58 23.37 -4.43
N PHE A 642 33.25 24.49 -4.14
CA PHE A 642 33.51 25.56 -5.10
C PHE A 642 34.44 25.11 -6.25
N LEU A 643 35.50 24.36 -5.94
CA LEU A 643 36.42 23.75 -6.92
C LEU A 643 35.78 22.56 -7.65
N GLY A 644 34.82 21.88 -7.01
CA GLY A 644 34.04 20.80 -7.57
C GLY A 644 33.04 21.26 -8.63
N VAL A 645 32.44 22.43 -8.42
CA VAL A 645 31.31 22.93 -9.22
C VAL A 645 31.77 23.88 -10.34
N TYR A 646 32.88 24.63 -10.19
CA TYR A 646 33.11 25.78 -11.07
C TYR A 646 33.92 25.56 -12.36
N LYS A 647 34.59 24.42 -12.64
CA LYS A 647 35.24 24.25 -13.98
C LYS A 647 35.66 22.81 -14.34
N ARG A 648 34.79 22.12 -15.09
CA ARG A 648 35.08 20.84 -15.77
C ARG A 648 36.28 20.90 -16.74
N ASN A 649 36.62 22.09 -17.26
CA ASN A 649 37.71 22.27 -18.24
C ASN A 649 39.11 22.56 -17.65
N LEU A 650 39.27 22.76 -16.33
CA LEU A 650 40.60 22.88 -15.72
C LEU A 650 41.17 21.51 -15.28
N ARG A 651 40.31 20.52 -15.05
CA ARG A 651 40.71 19.14 -14.68
C ARG A 651 41.57 18.48 -15.76
N LEU A 652 41.31 18.71 -17.04
CA LEU A 652 42.12 18.17 -18.15
C LEU A 652 43.49 18.85 -18.31
N LYS A 653 43.62 20.13 -17.91
CA LYS A 653 44.92 20.84 -17.93
C LYS A 653 45.77 20.50 -16.71
N LEU A 654 45.16 20.29 -15.54
CA LEU A 654 45.85 19.83 -14.34
C LEU A 654 46.31 18.37 -14.47
N PHE A 655 45.49 17.48 -15.05
CA PHE A 655 45.89 16.09 -15.28
C PHE A 655 47.07 15.96 -16.26
N ARG A 656 47.17 16.83 -17.28
CA ARG A 656 48.34 16.86 -18.19
C ARG A 656 49.59 17.44 -17.53
N LYS A 657 49.47 18.43 -16.63
CA LYS A 657 50.61 18.97 -15.87
C LYS A 657 51.09 18.02 -14.77
N VAL A 658 50.19 17.33 -14.07
CA VAL A 658 50.53 16.34 -13.03
C VAL A 658 51.12 15.07 -13.66
N LYS A 659 50.64 14.62 -14.83
CA LYS A 659 51.23 13.50 -15.58
C LYS A 659 52.68 13.78 -16.00
N ASN A 660 53.01 15.03 -16.37
CA ASN A 660 54.37 15.42 -16.71
C ASN A 660 55.28 15.64 -15.50
N ILE A 661 54.74 15.96 -14.32
CA ILE A 661 55.50 16.09 -13.07
C ILE A 661 55.83 14.70 -12.50
N VAL A 662 54.88 13.77 -12.50
CA VAL A 662 55.09 12.39 -12.00
C VAL A 662 56.07 11.60 -12.88
N TYR A 663 56.16 11.92 -14.18
CA TYR A 663 57.17 11.33 -15.07
C TYR A 663 58.59 11.89 -14.84
N PHE A 664 58.71 13.06 -14.20
CA PHE A 664 60.00 13.72 -13.93
C PHE A 664 60.56 13.39 -12.53
N THR A 665 59.70 13.04 -11.56
CA THR A 665 60.13 12.61 -10.22
C THR A 665 60.54 11.14 -10.11
N PHE A 666 60.25 10.31 -11.10
CA PHE A 666 60.62 8.88 -11.10
C PHE A 666 61.94 8.54 -11.81
N ASN A 667 62.69 9.53 -12.33
CA ASN A 667 63.94 9.25 -13.05
C ASN A 667 65.13 10.14 -12.67
N LYS A 668 65.16 10.63 -11.41
CA LYS A 668 66.37 11.26 -10.87
C LYS A 668 66.75 10.62 -9.54
N SER A 669 67.90 9.95 -9.59
CA SER A 669 68.70 9.45 -8.46
C SER A 669 68.54 7.98 -8.07
N ALA A 670 68.84 7.09 -9.01
CA ALA A 670 69.74 5.98 -8.72
C ALA A 670 71.19 6.46 -8.86
N SER A 671 71.91 6.64 -7.74
CA SER A 671 73.36 6.46 -7.51
C SER A 671 73.63 7.02 -6.10
N GLN A 672 74.16 6.32 -5.10
CA GLN A 672 75.43 5.58 -4.99
C GLN A 672 75.37 4.68 -3.72
N ARG A 673 75.62 3.37 -3.84
CA ARG A 673 76.80 2.62 -3.34
C ARG A 673 77.07 2.56 -1.82
N ARG A 674 76.92 1.31 -1.30
CA ARG A 674 77.94 0.43 -0.66
C ARG A 674 78.07 0.29 0.89
N TYR A 675 77.92 -0.99 1.31
CA TYR A 675 78.55 -1.78 2.41
C TYR A 675 78.28 -1.36 3.88
N ARG A 676 78.14 -2.23 4.91
CA ARG A 676 78.69 -3.57 5.19
C ARG A 676 77.98 -4.23 6.40
N ALA A 677 77.84 -5.58 6.38
CA ALA A 677 77.84 -6.61 7.47
C ALA A 677 77.01 -6.41 8.78
N GLY A 678 76.41 -7.41 9.43
CA GLY A 678 76.39 -8.88 9.30
C GLY A 678 75.68 -9.54 10.51
N THR A 679 75.45 -10.85 10.40
CA THR A 679 75.29 -11.90 11.45
C THR A 679 74.02 -12.05 12.32
N THR A 680 73.21 -13.06 11.96
CA THR A 680 72.80 -14.33 12.64
C THR A 680 72.49 -14.48 14.16
N TYR A 681 71.59 -15.46 14.45
CA TYR A 681 71.25 -16.25 15.68
C TYR A 681 69.90 -15.89 16.38
N VAL A 682 68.85 -16.73 16.33
CA VAL A 682 68.46 -18.00 17.02
C VAL A 682 67.54 -17.79 18.26
N LEU A 683 66.40 -18.52 18.22
CA LEU A 683 65.34 -18.91 19.20
C LEU A 683 65.72 -19.06 20.70
N PRO A 684 64.83 -19.50 21.64
CA PRO A 684 63.44 -19.12 22.01
C PRO A 684 63.17 -19.15 23.56
N LEU A 685 61.88 -19.11 23.96
CA LEU A 685 61.26 -19.53 25.24
C LEU A 685 61.40 -18.62 26.48
N VAL A 686 60.27 -18.33 27.14
CA VAL A 686 59.90 -18.86 28.48
C VAL A 686 58.45 -18.46 28.82
N ASN A 687 57.74 -19.44 29.35
CA ASN A 687 56.37 -19.46 29.84
C ASN A 687 56.37 -19.14 31.35
N VAL A 688 55.48 -18.29 31.88
CA VAL A 688 55.15 -18.25 33.31
C VAL A 688 53.66 -17.94 33.51
N GLN A 689 53.09 -18.74 34.40
CA GLN A 689 51.69 -18.93 34.79
C GLN A 689 51.06 -17.80 35.62
N ASN A 690 49.72 -17.89 35.69
CA ASN A 690 48.84 -17.65 36.86
C ASN A 690 48.64 -16.21 37.38
N ASN A 691 47.40 -15.72 37.34
CA ASN A 691 46.46 -15.94 38.45
C ASN A 691 45.03 -15.45 38.16
N ARG A 692 44.08 -16.21 38.73
CA ARG A 692 42.64 -15.93 38.87
C ARG A 692 42.38 -14.75 39.81
N PHE A 693 41.32 -13.98 39.52
CA PHE A 693 40.37 -13.39 40.48
C PHE A 693 39.08 -13.14 39.66
N GLU A 694 38.10 -14.03 39.70
CA GLU A 694 36.93 -14.01 40.61
C GLU A 694 36.21 -12.65 40.76
N ASN A 695 35.02 -12.60 40.13
CA ASN A 695 33.71 -12.40 40.75
C ASN A 695 33.20 -11.00 41.17
N ILE A 696 31.93 -10.78 40.78
CA ILE A 696 30.79 -10.22 41.55
C ILE A 696 30.19 -8.85 41.15
N PHE A 697 28.98 -8.96 40.56
CA PHE A 697 27.73 -8.15 40.66
C PHE A 697 27.73 -6.69 40.17
N ARG A 698 26.71 -6.22 39.44
CA ARG A 698 25.26 -6.45 39.62
C ARG A 698 24.48 -6.20 38.32
#